data_AF-A0A0N0IAG9-F1
#
_entry.id   AF-A0A0N0IAG9-F1
#
_cell.length_a   1.000
_cell.length_b   1.000
_cell.length_c   1.000
_cell.angle_alpha   90.00
_cell.angle_beta   90.00
_cell.angle_gamma   90.00
#
_symmetry.space_group_name_H-M   'P 1'
#
loop_
_entity.id
_entity.type
_entity.pdbx_description
1 polymer ?
#
loop_
_entity_poly.entity_id
_entity_poly.type
_entity_poly.pdbx_seq_one_letter_code
_entity_poly.pdbx_strand_id
1 'polypeptide(L)'
;MKRWFRRLLHIVLISFCILFFLLGSLWLADKLWPLPIKHIEMAKTVVAEDGTPLWRFADKQGIWRYPVTLNEVSPDYIEALLTYEDRYFYYHPGINPLSLMRAAWQDLSSGRIVSGGSTISMQVARLIDPHSRTIGGKLKQLWRTAQLEYHYSKPQILEMYLNRAPYGGTIEGIGAASWVYLNKSPAALTASEAALFAVLPQAPSRLRPDRYPERAEAARNKVLDRLAQYGVWSTAKIADIKQEKIWLAARKTPNSAPLLARRIIQGEIGSIHHTTIDAGLQRQLEQMTYNWKSQLPEKTSLGLLVVDHRDMSVKAYIGSLDFQDNSRFGHVDMISAWRSPGSTLKPFLYALALDDGLIHAGSLLQDVPRRFDAYRPGNFDSGFNGPVSASDALVRSLNLPAVQLMEAYGAKRFTAKLRNVGTQLRFPLASEPNLSLILGGTAARMDQLVSAFSAFGREGLVSPLRFKPDDPLNNRRLFSPGAAWIVRRIMGGESRPMPEASLSAQVRLAWKTGTSYGYRDAWAIGINPRYTIGVWVGRPDGTPVAGQFGFATAVPIMGQVNNLLLLRMAQDNVPLPKDQKPASVSQAMICWPSGTVLPKGDTNCRQRRLSWILDETVPPTLLANEQESIFGIKKNIWINSAGFQVAADCPDAQQKTIDLWPITLESWLPASERRINRLPKIDKNCPPQNSEAPPLLISGLRNNDVLKRLPGQRSLDLRLVTQGGKGKQWWFLNGEQVAENFHDQPLVLRLDKVGNYQVSVLDLSGQVALLNFSVK
;
A
#
# COMPACT_ATOMS: atom_id res chain seq x y z
N MET A 1 -61.91 72.98 10.73
CA MET A 1 -61.54 71.64 10.20
C MET A 1 -60.33 71.61 9.26
N LYS A 2 -60.26 72.40 8.17
CA LYS A 2 -59.17 72.33 7.16
C LYS A 2 -57.73 72.58 7.67
N ARG A 3 -57.52 73.42 8.69
CA ARG A 3 -56.17 73.68 9.27
C ARG A 3 -55.60 72.53 10.09
N TRP A 4 -56.46 71.76 10.77
CA TRP A 4 -56.04 70.62 11.60
C TRP A 4 -55.62 69.44 10.72
N PHE A 5 -56.36 69.19 9.64
CA PHE A 5 -56.04 68.16 8.65
C PHE A 5 -54.70 68.41 7.93
N ARG A 6 -54.39 69.66 7.58
CA ARG A 6 -53.08 70.03 6.98
C ARG A 6 -51.91 69.83 7.94
N ARG A 7 -52.10 70.12 9.24
CA ARG A 7 -51.06 69.87 10.28
C ARG A 7 -50.85 68.38 10.51
N LEU A 8 -51.93 67.59 10.55
CA LEU A 8 -51.83 66.14 10.66
C LEU A 8 -51.11 65.54 9.44
N LEU A 9 -51.43 66.00 8.23
CA LEU A 9 -50.76 65.57 7.00
C LEU A 9 -49.28 65.93 6.99
N HIS A 10 -48.90 67.13 7.45
CA HIS A 10 -47.48 67.52 7.58
C HIS A 10 -46.75 66.66 8.61
N ILE A 11 -47.36 66.36 9.75
CA ILE A 11 -46.77 65.48 10.77
C ILE A 11 -46.59 64.06 10.21
N VAL A 12 -47.58 63.53 9.48
CA VAL A 12 -47.47 62.22 8.83
C VAL A 12 -46.38 62.21 7.75
N LEU A 13 -46.30 63.25 6.92
CA LEU A 13 -45.27 63.36 5.88
C LEU A 13 -43.86 63.46 6.47
N ILE A 14 -43.68 64.27 7.52
CA ILE A 14 -42.41 64.42 8.24
C ILE A 14 -42.03 63.09 8.89
N SER A 15 -42.97 62.42 9.57
CA SER A 15 -42.74 61.09 10.13
C SER A 15 -42.38 60.05 9.07
N PHE A 16 -43.00 60.10 7.89
CA PHE A 16 -42.67 59.21 6.77
C PHE A 16 -41.28 59.50 6.19
N CYS A 17 -40.91 60.77 6.00
CA CYS A 17 -39.57 61.16 5.56
C CYS A 17 -38.49 60.77 6.57
N ILE A 18 -38.75 60.97 7.87
CA ILE A 18 -37.84 60.55 8.94
C ILE A 18 -37.69 59.03 8.93
N LEU A 19 -38.79 58.28 8.82
CA LEU A 19 -38.76 56.82 8.75
C LEU A 19 -38.02 56.33 7.51
N PHE A 20 -38.26 56.94 6.34
CA PHE A 20 -37.58 56.60 5.10
C PHE A 20 -36.08 56.88 5.17
N PHE A 21 -35.69 58.03 5.73
CA PHE A 21 -34.28 58.35 5.97
C PHE A 21 -33.63 57.40 6.98
N LEU A 22 -34.35 57.04 8.04
CA LEU A 22 -33.88 56.07 9.03
C LEU A 22 -33.69 54.68 8.39
N LEU A 23 -34.66 54.18 7.63
CA LEU A 23 -34.56 52.90 6.92
C LEU A 23 -33.45 52.93 5.86
N GLY A 24 -33.33 54.02 5.09
CA GLY A 24 -32.29 54.20 4.07
C GLY A 24 -30.88 54.26 4.68
N SER A 25 -30.71 54.94 5.82
CA SER A 25 -29.45 54.99 6.55
C SER A 25 -29.08 53.65 7.20
N LEU A 26 -30.05 52.90 7.73
CA LEU A 26 -29.84 51.53 8.23
C LEU A 26 -29.41 50.58 7.10
N TRP A 27 -30.05 50.69 5.93
CA TRP A 27 -29.69 49.92 4.74
C TRP A 27 -28.29 50.26 4.23
N LEU A 28 -27.95 51.55 4.17
CA LEU A 28 -26.61 51.99 3.79
C LEU A 28 -25.55 51.55 4.81
N ALA A 29 -25.86 51.61 6.10
CA ALA A 29 -24.98 51.12 7.16
C ALA A 29 -24.76 49.60 7.07
N ASP A 30 -25.78 48.81 6.71
CA ASP A 30 -25.62 47.37 6.44
C ASP A 30 -24.68 47.10 5.27
N LYS A 31 -24.74 47.92 4.21
CA LYS A 31 -23.83 47.82 3.05
C LYS A 31 -22.40 48.27 3.35
N LEU A 32 -22.22 49.32 4.14
CA LEU A 32 -20.91 49.82 4.54
C LEU A 32 -20.23 48.91 5.57
N TRP A 33 -21.02 48.28 6.45
CA TRP A 33 -20.54 47.35 7.47
C TRP A 33 -21.26 46.00 7.39
N PRO A 34 -21.03 45.20 6.33
CA PRO A 34 -21.72 43.94 6.13
C PRO A 34 -21.48 42.98 7.30
N LEU A 35 -22.47 42.12 7.55
CA LEU A 35 -22.37 41.06 8.54
C LEU A 35 -21.21 40.13 8.16
N PRO A 36 -20.16 39.97 8.99
CA PRO A 36 -18.95 39.22 8.63
C PRO A 36 -19.18 37.71 8.77
N ILE A 37 -20.01 37.15 7.89
CA ILE A 37 -20.30 35.73 7.89
C ILE A 37 -19.17 35.02 7.18
N LYS A 38 -18.22 34.53 7.97
CA LYS A 38 -17.25 33.57 7.46
C LYS A 38 -17.97 32.25 7.23
N HIS A 39 -17.93 31.73 6.00
CA HIS A 39 -18.25 30.33 5.76
C HIS A 39 -17.36 29.49 6.67
N ILE A 40 -18.00 28.68 7.52
CA ILE A 40 -17.27 27.82 8.46
C ILE A 40 -16.52 26.78 7.63
N GLU A 41 -15.20 26.73 7.78
CA GLU A 41 -14.45 25.52 7.39
C GLU A 41 -14.88 24.41 8.34
N MET A 42 -15.70 23.51 7.82
CA MET A 42 -16.31 22.42 8.58
C MET A 42 -15.24 21.40 8.99
N ALA A 43 -15.38 20.78 10.17
CA ALA A 43 -14.52 19.66 10.51
C ALA A 43 -14.79 18.52 9.52
N LYS A 44 -13.72 17.91 9.02
CA LYS A 44 -13.83 16.78 8.09
C LYS A 44 -13.78 15.48 8.89
N THR A 45 -14.75 14.61 8.70
CA THR A 45 -14.80 13.29 9.32
C THR A 45 -14.66 12.22 8.24
N VAL A 46 -13.77 11.27 8.46
CA VAL A 46 -13.62 10.10 7.60
C VAL A 46 -14.27 8.93 8.33
N VAL A 47 -15.21 8.27 7.66
CA VAL A 47 -15.99 7.17 8.21
C VAL A 47 -15.73 5.87 7.46
N ALA A 48 -15.89 4.75 8.16
CA ALA A 48 -15.84 3.40 7.63
C ALA A 48 -17.07 3.09 6.76
N GLU A 49 -17.11 1.88 6.21
CA GLU A 49 -18.22 1.38 5.37
C GLU A 49 -19.56 1.39 6.12
N ASP A 50 -19.56 1.12 7.42
CA ASP A 50 -20.74 1.12 8.29
C ASP A 50 -21.08 2.51 8.91
N GLY A 51 -20.36 3.56 8.50
CA GLY A 51 -20.49 4.90 9.06
C GLY A 51 -19.72 5.12 10.38
N THR A 52 -19.01 4.11 10.90
CA THR A 52 -18.18 4.27 12.10
C THR A 52 -17.09 5.31 11.86
N PRO A 53 -16.95 6.34 12.72
CA PRO A 53 -15.87 7.32 12.58
C PRO A 53 -14.50 6.66 12.70
N LEU A 54 -13.64 6.83 11.69
CA LEU A 54 -12.26 6.35 11.71
C LEU A 54 -11.32 7.43 12.26
N TRP A 55 -11.42 8.62 11.66
CA TRP A 55 -10.61 9.78 12.00
C TRP A 55 -11.36 11.07 11.71
N ARG A 56 -10.96 12.15 12.37
CA ARG A 56 -11.60 13.46 12.31
C ARG A 56 -10.53 14.56 12.29
N PHE A 57 -10.75 15.58 11.48
CA PHE A 57 -9.86 16.73 11.32
C PHE A 57 -10.51 17.97 11.91
N ALA A 58 -9.82 18.60 12.85
CA ALA A 58 -10.19 19.92 13.32
C ALA A 58 -10.03 20.96 12.20
N ASP A 59 -10.70 22.10 12.33
CA ASP A 59 -10.50 23.24 11.43
C ASP A 59 -9.08 23.84 11.58
N LYS A 60 -8.75 24.85 10.78
CA LYS A 60 -7.45 25.55 10.84
C LYS A 60 -7.15 26.17 12.21
N GLN A 61 -8.15 26.38 13.05
CA GLN A 61 -8.03 26.93 14.41
C GLN A 61 -7.95 25.81 15.47
N GLY A 62 -7.96 24.54 15.06
CA GLY A 62 -7.94 23.39 15.97
C GLY A 62 -9.30 23.11 16.64
N ILE A 63 -10.38 23.70 16.12
CA ILE A 63 -11.75 23.58 16.64
C ILE A 63 -12.49 22.44 15.95
N TRP A 64 -13.25 21.70 16.75
CA TRP A 64 -14.07 20.56 16.35
C TRP A 64 -15.52 21.01 16.17
N ARG A 65 -16.03 20.95 14.94
CA ARG A 65 -17.42 21.29 14.57
C ARG A 65 -18.03 20.20 13.69
N TYR A 66 -19.12 19.57 14.12
CA TYR A 66 -19.88 18.61 13.29
C TYR A 66 -21.19 19.26 12.91
N PRO A 67 -21.43 19.52 11.61
CA PRO A 67 -22.62 20.22 11.18
C PRO A 67 -23.85 19.37 11.47
N VAL A 68 -24.87 20.02 12.02
CA VAL A 68 -26.20 19.46 12.23
C VAL A 68 -27.24 20.45 11.72
N THR A 69 -28.27 19.93 11.08
CA THR A 69 -29.51 20.65 10.81
C THR A 69 -30.43 20.57 12.01
N LEU A 70 -31.45 21.41 12.06
CA LEU A 70 -32.42 21.44 13.16
C LEU A 70 -33.11 20.07 13.36
N ASN A 71 -33.33 19.33 12.27
CA ASN A 71 -34.00 18.02 12.28
C ASN A 71 -33.10 16.86 12.74
N GLU A 72 -31.79 17.09 12.84
CA GLU A 72 -30.81 16.09 13.28
C GLU A 72 -30.49 16.21 14.79
N VAL A 73 -31.25 17.01 15.52
CA VAL A 73 -31.08 17.25 16.95
C VAL A 73 -32.35 16.86 17.70
N SER A 74 -32.18 16.26 18.88
CA SER A 74 -33.29 15.82 19.74
C SER A 74 -34.28 16.97 20.03
N PRO A 75 -35.61 16.75 19.89
CA PRO A 75 -36.62 17.75 20.25
C PRO A 75 -36.53 18.20 21.72
N ASP A 76 -36.24 17.26 22.64
CA ASP A 76 -36.04 17.57 24.06
C ASP A 76 -34.90 18.60 24.26
N TYR A 77 -33.86 18.54 23.43
CA TYR A 77 -32.76 19.51 23.51
C TYR A 77 -33.20 20.89 23.03
N ILE A 78 -33.97 20.99 21.96
CA ILE A 78 -34.47 22.27 21.45
C ILE A 78 -35.42 22.90 22.47
N GLU A 79 -36.33 22.12 23.08
CA GLU A 79 -37.22 22.60 24.14
C GLU A 79 -36.45 23.09 25.37
N ALA A 80 -35.47 22.31 25.84
CA ALA A 80 -34.65 22.68 26.99
C ALA A 80 -33.82 23.94 26.72
N LEU A 81 -33.20 24.02 25.53
CA LEU A 81 -32.39 25.16 25.11
C LEU A 81 -33.24 26.43 25.04
N LEU A 82 -34.34 26.41 24.28
CA LEU A 82 -35.20 27.58 24.12
C LEU A 82 -35.80 28.01 25.46
N THR A 83 -36.31 27.09 26.27
CA THR A 83 -36.91 27.45 27.56
C THR A 83 -35.90 28.06 28.53
N TYR A 84 -34.67 27.54 28.53
CA TYR A 84 -33.64 27.97 29.48
C TYR A 84 -32.91 29.24 29.05
N GLU A 85 -32.55 29.36 27.78
CA GLU A 85 -31.78 30.49 27.22
C GLU A 85 -32.68 31.61 26.71
N ASP A 86 -33.76 31.30 25.97
CA ASP A 86 -34.57 32.30 25.27
C ASP A 86 -36.01 31.85 24.96
N ARG A 87 -36.86 31.84 25.99
CA ARG A 87 -38.23 31.29 25.91
C ARG A 87 -39.09 31.95 24.83
N TYR A 88 -38.82 33.22 24.52
CA TYR A 88 -39.59 34.00 23.55
C TYR A 88 -38.85 34.17 22.22
N PHE A 89 -37.86 33.31 21.92
CA PHE A 89 -36.98 33.41 20.75
C PHE A 89 -37.72 33.70 19.43
N TYR A 90 -38.85 33.03 19.19
CA TYR A 90 -39.63 33.20 17.96
C TYR A 90 -40.49 34.48 17.92
N TYR A 91 -40.68 35.17 19.04
CA TYR A 91 -41.60 36.30 19.16
C TYR A 91 -40.92 37.68 19.15
N HIS A 92 -39.60 37.74 19.33
CA HIS A 92 -38.86 39.02 19.33
C HIS A 92 -37.91 39.13 18.12
N PRO A 93 -37.61 40.35 17.62
CA PRO A 93 -36.69 40.58 16.51
C PRO A 93 -35.22 40.56 17.00
N GLY A 94 -34.80 39.43 17.57
CA GLY A 94 -33.44 39.18 18.08
C GLY A 94 -33.09 39.84 19.40
N ILE A 95 -33.68 40.98 19.74
CA ILE A 95 -33.50 41.62 21.06
C ILE A 95 -34.82 41.54 21.81
N ASN A 96 -34.79 41.10 23.07
CA ASN A 96 -35.96 41.05 23.93
C ASN A 96 -35.94 42.23 24.93
N PRO A 97 -36.78 43.28 24.73
CA PRO A 97 -36.78 44.48 25.58
C PRO A 97 -37.15 44.18 27.02
N LEU A 98 -38.10 43.26 27.24
CA LEU A 98 -38.54 42.85 28.58
C LEU A 98 -37.40 42.18 29.35
N SER A 99 -36.63 41.31 28.68
CA SER A 99 -35.47 40.66 29.27
C SER A 99 -34.34 41.64 29.59
N LEU A 100 -34.11 42.64 28.75
CA LEU A 100 -33.12 43.70 28.99
C LEU A 100 -33.51 44.62 30.16
N MET A 101 -34.76 45.07 30.22
CA MET A 101 -35.27 45.91 31.31
C MET A 101 -35.25 45.16 32.65
N ARG A 102 -35.67 43.88 32.66
CA ARG A 102 -35.62 43.02 33.85
C ARG A 102 -34.19 42.83 34.34
N ALA A 103 -33.24 42.55 33.43
CA ALA A 103 -31.84 42.39 33.78
C ALA A 103 -31.25 43.71 34.32
N ALA A 104 -31.51 44.84 33.66
CA ALA A 104 -31.05 46.15 34.11
C ALA A 104 -31.60 46.52 35.50
N TRP A 105 -32.88 46.28 35.77
CA TRP A 105 -33.49 46.51 37.08
C TRP A 105 -32.85 45.64 38.17
N GLN A 106 -32.64 44.35 37.90
CA GLN A 106 -32.03 43.43 38.84
C GLN A 106 -30.57 43.77 39.13
N ASP A 107 -29.80 44.16 38.11
CA ASP A 107 -28.40 44.56 38.27
C ASP A 107 -28.29 45.84 39.11
N LEU A 108 -29.20 46.80 38.91
CA LEU A 108 -29.29 48.03 39.69
C LEU A 108 -29.68 47.75 41.15
N SER A 109 -30.63 46.84 41.38
CA SER A 109 -31.17 46.55 42.72
C SER A 109 -30.28 45.66 43.57
N SER A 110 -29.38 44.88 42.97
CA SER A 110 -28.59 43.86 43.68
C SER A 110 -27.08 44.12 43.69
N GLY A 111 -26.61 45.19 43.04
CA GLY A 111 -25.20 45.60 43.01
C GLY A 111 -24.26 44.62 42.31
N ARG A 112 -24.79 43.57 41.68
CA ARG A 112 -24.05 42.54 40.94
C ARG A 112 -24.91 42.03 39.79
N ILE A 113 -24.29 41.46 38.76
CA ILE A 113 -25.03 40.90 37.63
C ILE A 113 -25.78 39.65 38.08
N VAL A 114 -27.11 39.71 38.17
CA VAL A 114 -27.95 38.61 38.70
C VAL A 114 -28.60 37.79 37.59
N SER A 115 -28.92 38.40 36.45
CA SER A 115 -29.47 37.65 35.31
C SER A 115 -28.97 38.13 33.95
N GLY A 116 -28.79 37.18 33.03
CA GLY A 116 -28.45 37.47 31.66
C GLY A 116 -29.67 37.96 30.88
N GLY A 117 -29.53 39.08 30.17
CA GLY A 117 -30.53 39.60 29.22
C GLY A 117 -30.22 39.29 27.76
N SER A 118 -29.29 38.38 27.46
CA SER A 118 -28.88 38.04 26.08
C SER A 118 -29.73 36.92 25.50
N THR A 119 -30.30 37.16 24.33
CA THR A 119 -31.08 36.21 23.52
C THR A 119 -30.18 35.27 22.72
N ILE A 120 -30.72 34.21 22.12
CA ILE A 120 -29.94 33.31 21.24
C ILE A 120 -29.36 34.09 20.05
N SER A 121 -30.12 34.98 19.43
CA SER A 121 -29.63 35.81 18.32
C SER A 121 -28.47 36.74 18.73
N MET A 122 -28.50 37.28 19.96
CA MET A 122 -27.37 38.03 20.52
C MET A 122 -26.15 37.14 20.76
N GLN A 123 -26.35 35.90 21.19
CA GLN A 123 -25.26 34.95 21.36
C GLN A 123 -24.63 34.55 20.02
N VAL A 124 -25.44 34.27 18.99
CA VAL A 124 -24.95 33.98 17.63
C VAL A 124 -24.17 35.16 17.07
N ALA A 125 -24.69 36.38 17.19
CA ALA A 125 -23.99 37.59 16.76
C ALA A 125 -22.61 37.73 17.43
N ARG A 126 -22.51 37.42 18.74
CA ARG A 126 -21.24 37.43 19.49
C ARG A 126 -20.28 36.32 19.04
N LEU A 127 -20.80 35.15 18.66
CA LEU A 127 -19.99 34.04 18.15
C LEU A 127 -19.45 34.31 16.74
N ILE A 128 -20.19 35.05 15.91
CA ILE A 128 -19.76 35.44 14.56
C ILE A 128 -18.77 36.61 14.60
N ASP A 129 -19.03 37.64 15.41
CA ASP A 129 -18.20 38.84 15.52
C ASP A 129 -17.89 39.15 17.00
N PRO A 130 -16.85 38.50 17.57
CA PRO A 130 -16.44 38.73 18.95
C PRO A 130 -16.17 40.21 19.23
N HIS A 131 -16.63 40.70 20.38
CA HIS A 131 -16.53 42.10 20.78
C HIS A 131 -15.99 42.27 22.20
N SER A 132 -15.49 43.47 22.52
CA SER A 132 -15.04 43.80 23.88
C SER A 132 -16.21 43.91 24.84
N ARG A 133 -15.98 43.65 26.14
CA ARG A 133 -17.00 43.77 27.21
C ARG A 133 -17.21 45.23 27.65
N THR A 134 -17.25 46.15 26.69
CA THR A 134 -17.51 47.58 26.91
C THR A 134 -18.91 47.94 26.45
N ILE A 135 -19.41 49.12 26.85
CA ILE A 135 -20.71 49.64 26.37
C ILE A 135 -20.73 49.71 24.84
N GLY A 136 -19.64 50.22 24.23
CA GLY A 136 -19.49 50.26 22.77
C GLY A 136 -19.52 48.87 22.12
N GLY A 137 -18.88 47.87 22.74
CA GLY A 137 -18.94 46.48 22.27
C GLY A 137 -20.35 45.89 22.34
N LYS A 138 -21.13 46.23 23.38
CA LYS A 138 -22.53 45.80 23.52
C LYS A 138 -23.44 46.46 22.47
N LEU A 139 -23.21 47.73 22.13
CA LEU A 139 -23.91 48.39 21.02
C LEU A 139 -23.59 47.73 19.67
N LYS A 140 -22.31 47.39 19.44
CA LYS A 140 -21.89 46.61 18.26
C LYS A 140 -22.61 45.26 18.21
N GLN A 141 -22.76 44.57 19.34
CA GLN A 141 -23.51 43.31 19.42
C GLN A 141 -24.97 43.49 19.00
N LEU A 142 -25.66 44.51 19.53
CA LEU A 142 -27.06 44.80 19.18
C LEU A 142 -27.21 45.10 17.68
N TRP A 143 -26.30 45.86 17.10
CA TRP A 143 -26.25 46.12 15.66
C TRP A 143 -26.10 44.82 14.86
N ARG A 144 -25.12 43.97 15.23
CA ARG A 144 -24.89 42.67 14.58
C ARG A 144 -26.08 41.72 14.73
N THR A 145 -26.79 41.75 15.86
CA THR A 145 -28.03 40.99 16.07
C THR A 145 -29.15 41.45 15.14
N ALA A 146 -29.32 42.77 14.97
CA ALA A 146 -30.31 43.31 14.05
C ALA A 146 -30.00 42.91 12.59
N GLN A 147 -28.73 42.98 12.18
CA GLN A 147 -28.30 42.49 10.86
C GLN A 147 -28.55 41.00 10.69
N LEU A 148 -28.28 40.20 11.73
CA LEU A 148 -28.49 38.74 11.69
C LEU A 148 -29.98 38.40 11.48
N GLU A 149 -30.89 39.05 12.20
CA GLU A 149 -32.35 38.87 12.06
C GLU A 149 -32.90 39.43 10.75
N TYR A 150 -32.21 40.39 10.13
CA TYR A 150 -32.58 40.92 8.81
C TYR A 150 -32.22 39.95 7.68
N HIS A 151 -31.07 39.26 7.78
CA HIS A 151 -30.56 38.39 6.71
C HIS A 151 -30.96 36.91 6.86
N TYR A 152 -31.35 36.45 8.06
CA TYR A 152 -31.62 35.03 8.34
C TYR A 152 -32.94 34.81 9.08
N SER A 153 -33.59 33.69 8.76
CA SER A 153 -34.79 33.23 9.45
C SER A 153 -34.46 32.65 10.83
N LYS A 154 -35.46 32.59 11.74
CA LYS A 154 -35.29 32.01 13.08
C LYS A 154 -34.72 30.58 13.08
N PRO A 155 -35.19 29.65 12.21
CA PRO A 155 -34.57 28.33 12.10
C PRO A 155 -33.09 28.41 11.70
N GLN A 156 -32.73 29.27 10.74
CA GLN A 156 -31.33 29.43 10.31
C GLN A 156 -30.46 29.99 11.45
N ILE A 157 -30.95 30.97 12.21
CA ILE A 157 -30.25 31.52 13.37
C ILE A 157 -30.06 30.46 14.45
N LEU A 158 -31.09 29.65 14.70
CA LEU A 158 -31.01 28.55 15.66
C LEU A 158 -29.98 27.51 15.19
N GLU A 159 -30.01 27.08 13.93
CA GLU A 159 -28.98 26.19 13.36
C GLU A 159 -27.58 26.77 13.47
N MET A 160 -27.41 28.08 13.26
CA MET A 160 -26.12 28.75 13.48
C MET A 160 -25.66 28.65 14.93
N TYR A 161 -26.58 28.74 15.90
CA TYR A 161 -26.26 28.52 17.31
C TYR A 161 -25.87 27.07 17.57
N LEU A 162 -26.67 26.10 17.09
CA LEU A 162 -26.43 24.66 17.25
C LEU A 162 -25.04 24.25 16.76
N ASN A 163 -24.50 24.93 15.75
CA ASN A 163 -23.20 24.61 15.16
C ASN A 163 -22.03 25.46 15.68
N ARG A 164 -22.26 26.48 16.49
CA ARG A 164 -21.23 27.42 16.99
C ARG A 164 -21.15 27.54 18.51
N ALA A 165 -22.15 27.07 19.25
CA ALA A 165 -22.17 27.17 20.70
C ALA A 165 -20.96 26.43 21.31
N PRO A 166 -20.17 27.06 22.21
CA PRO A 166 -18.98 26.43 22.77
C PRO A 166 -19.37 25.38 23.82
N TYR A 167 -18.75 24.20 23.78
CA TYR A 167 -19.01 23.11 24.72
C TYR A 167 -17.81 22.74 25.60
N GLY A 168 -16.68 23.43 25.42
CA GLY A 168 -15.51 23.34 26.28
C GLY A 168 -14.26 22.83 25.56
N GLY A 169 -13.11 23.42 25.87
CA GLY A 169 -11.87 23.13 25.14
C GLY A 169 -11.98 23.58 23.69
N THR A 170 -11.70 22.68 22.76
CA THR A 170 -11.76 22.91 21.32
C THR A 170 -13.07 22.47 20.66
N ILE A 171 -14.15 22.30 21.43
CA ILE A 171 -15.43 21.74 20.94
C ILE A 171 -16.45 22.87 20.74
N GLU A 172 -16.99 22.98 19.53
CA GLU A 172 -18.06 23.91 19.17
C GLU A 172 -19.21 23.17 18.46
N GLY A 173 -20.44 23.49 18.86
CA GLY A 173 -21.67 22.92 18.36
C GLY A 173 -22.11 21.62 19.04
N ILE A 174 -23.42 21.40 19.08
CA ILE A 174 -24.05 20.25 19.74
C ILE A 174 -23.68 18.93 19.06
N GLY A 175 -23.50 18.94 17.73
CA GLY A 175 -23.04 17.76 16.99
C GLY A 175 -21.66 17.28 17.47
N ALA A 176 -20.73 18.21 17.66
CA ALA A 176 -19.41 17.91 18.20
C ALA A 176 -19.47 17.44 19.65
N ALA A 177 -20.26 18.12 20.47
CA ALA A 177 -20.41 17.81 21.88
C ALA A 177 -20.96 16.39 22.09
N SER A 178 -22.03 16.00 21.39
CA SER A 178 -22.66 14.68 21.51
C SER A 178 -21.68 13.55 21.16
N TRP A 179 -20.95 13.68 20.06
CA TRP A 179 -19.98 12.67 19.66
C TRP A 179 -18.74 12.63 20.56
N VAL A 180 -18.27 13.76 21.09
CA VAL A 180 -17.05 13.81 21.91
C VAL A 180 -17.32 13.39 23.35
N TYR A 181 -18.46 13.78 23.93
CA TYR A 181 -18.80 13.49 25.32
C TYR A 181 -19.57 12.17 25.48
N LEU A 182 -20.49 11.84 24.56
CA LEU A 182 -21.42 10.70 24.71
C LEU A 182 -21.23 9.60 23.65
N ASN A 183 -20.38 9.83 22.64
CA ASN A 183 -20.17 8.91 21.52
C ASN A 183 -21.47 8.49 20.81
N LYS A 184 -22.40 9.42 20.62
CA LYS A 184 -23.66 9.18 19.92
C LYS A 184 -24.17 10.40 19.15
N SER A 185 -25.13 10.15 18.27
CA SER A 185 -25.80 11.17 17.47
C SER A 185 -26.55 12.17 18.36
N PRO A 186 -26.53 13.48 18.05
CA PRO A 186 -27.34 14.51 18.72
C PRO A 186 -28.86 14.28 18.60
N ALA A 187 -29.32 13.53 17.59
CA ALA A 187 -30.72 13.11 17.48
C ALA A 187 -31.11 12.08 18.54
N ALA A 188 -30.14 11.33 19.09
CA ALA A 188 -30.34 10.24 20.05
C ALA A 188 -30.06 10.66 21.51
N LEU A 189 -30.10 11.97 21.79
CA LEU A 189 -29.95 12.49 23.15
C LEU A 189 -31.20 12.20 23.97
N THR A 190 -31.01 11.66 25.18
CA THR A 190 -32.07 11.52 26.18
C THR A 190 -32.44 12.88 26.75
N ALA A 191 -33.61 13.01 27.39
CA ALA A 191 -34.04 14.26 28.02
C ALA A 191 -33.04 14.78 29.07
N SER A 192 -32.37 13.89 29.80
CA SER A 192 -31.32 14.21 30.78
C SER A 192 -30.09 14.85 30.12
N GLU A 193 -29.61 14.26 29.03
CA GLU A 193 -28.45 14.74 28.28
C GLU A 193 -28.77 16.00 27.49
N ALA A 194 -29.98 16.10 26.96
CA ALA A 194 -30.53 17.29 26.33
C ALA A 194 -30.52 18.49 27.29
N ALA A 195 -31.06 18.32 28.51
CA ALA A 195 -31.03 19.35 29.54
C ALA A 195 -29.60 19.72 29.97
N LEU A 196 -28.70 18.74 30.05
CA LEU A 196 -27.28 18.97 30.33
C LEU A 196 -26.63 19.83 29.24
N PHE A 197 -26.78 19.45 27.97
CA PHE A 197 -26.17 20.19 26.86
C PHE A 197 -26.81 21.53 26.56
N ALA A 198 -28.04 21.78 27.02
CA ALA A 198 -28.64 23.11 26.95
C ALA A 198 -27.90 24.14 27.83
N VAL A 199 -27.33 23.73 28.98
CA VAL A 199 -26.68 24.64 29.93
C VAL A 199 -25.15 24.74 29.78
N LEU A 200 -24.49 23.74 29.21
CA LEU A 200 -23.03 23.75 29.06
C LEU A 200 -22.47 25.02 28.38
N PRO A 201 -23.10 25.59 27.32
CA PRO A 201 -22.58 26.77 26.64
C PRO A 201 -22.46 28.04 27.50
N GLN A 202 -23.16 28.14 28.63
CA GLN A 202 -23.04 29.30 29.52
C GLN A 202 -21.67 29.41 30.18
N ALA A 203 -21.06 28.29 30.52
CA ALA A 203 -19.77 28.24 31.21
C ALA A 203 -18.99 26.99 30.77
N PRO A 204 -18.60 26.90 29.48
CA PRO A 204 -18.19 25.66 28.83
C PRO A 204 -16.95 25.02 29.43
N SER A 205 -16.00 25.81 29.95
CA SER A 205 -14.81 25.28 30.64
C SER A 205 -15.10 24.83 32.07
N ARG A 206 -16.04 25.47 32.77
CA ARG A 206 -16.33 25.23 34.20
C ARG A 206 -17.32 24.10 34.42
N LEU A 207 -18.24 23.92 33.46
CA LEU A 207 -19.29 22.90 33.49
C LEU A 207 -18.91 21.63 32.71
N ARG A 208 -17.63 21.48 32.35
CA ARG A 208 -17.14 20.31 31.63
C ARG A 208 -17.51 19.01 32.36
N PRO A 209 -18.42 18.19 31.81
CA PRO A 209 -18.91 17.01 32.52
C PRO A 209 -17.84 15.90 32.65
N ASP A 210 -16.83 15.90 31.76
CA ASP A 210 -15.69 14.96 31.81
C ASP A 210 -14.60 15.34 32.83
N ARG A 211 -14.65 16.54 33.40
CA ARG A 211 -13.71 17.00 34.45
C ARG A 211 -14.40 17.33 35.78
N TYR A 212 -15.62 17.83 35.71
CA TYR A 212 -16.39 18.35 36.84
C TYR A 212 -17.85 17.84 36.80
N PRO A 213 -18.07 16.51 36.91
CA PRO A 213 -19.40 15.91 36.76
C PRO A 213 -20.43 16.48 37.73
N GLU A 214 -20.08 16.69 39.00
CA GLU A 214 -20.99 17.27 40.01
C GLU A 214 -21.46 18.68 39.66
N ARG A 215 -20.57 19.52 39.11
CA ARG A 215 -20.93 20.88 38.67
C ARG A 215 -21.87 20.85 37.47
N ALA A 216 -21.60 19.93 36.54
CA ALA A 216 -22.43 19.72 35.36
C ALA A 216 -23.82 19.22 35.75
N GLU A 217 -23.90 18.34 36.76
CA GLU A 217 -25.15 17.80 37.30
C GLU A 217 -25.99 18.86 37.98
N ALA A 218 -25.38 19.67 38.85
CA ALA A 218 -26.06 20.80 39.47
C ALA A 218 -26.60 21.81 38.42
N ALA A 219 -25.83 22.03 37.35
CA ALA A 219 -26.25 22.90 36.25
C ALA A 219 -27.43 22.31 35.45
N ARG A 220 -27.39 21.00 35.12
CA ARG A 220 -28.51 20.29 34.50
C ARG A 220 -29.76 20.38 35.37
N ASN A 221 -29.64 20.10 36.67
CA ASN A 221 -30.77 20.10 37.59
C ASN A 221 -31.43 21.50 37.68
N LYS A 222 -30.64 22.57 37.57
CA LYS A 222 -31.15 23.95 37.47
C LYS A 222 -31.98 24.19 36.19
N VAL A 223 -31.64 23.56 35.07
CA VAL A 223 -32.45 23.60 33.84
C VAL A 223 -33.78 22.88 34.08
N LEU A 224 -33.72 21.69 34.67
CA LEU A 224 -34.91 20.89 34.98
C LEU A 224 -35.87 21.64 35.91
N ASP A 225 -35.37 22.31 36.94
CA ASP A 225 -36.19 23.14 37.84
C ASP A 225 -36.91 24.26 37.10
N ARG A 226 -36.24 24.89 36.12
CA ARG A 226 -36.82 25.93 35.29
C ARG A 226 -37.87 25.39 34.32
N LEU A 227 -37.65 24.20 33.76
CA LEU A 227 -38.62 23.51 32.92
C LEU A 227 -39.87 23.13 33.71
N ALA A 228 -39.72 22.69 34.97
CA ALA A 228 -40.83 22.44 35.89
C ALA A 228 -41.61 23.73 36.19
N GLN A 229 -40.90 24.82 36.54
CA GLN A 229 -41.53 26.10 36.90
C GLN A 229 -42.44 26.63 35.79
N TYR A 230 -42.08 26.42 34.54
CA TYR A 230 -42.86 26.87 33.38
C TYR A 230 -43.81 25.80 32.83
N GLY A 231 -43.88 24.62 33.45
CA GLY A 231 -44.76 23.53 33.04
C GLY A 231 -44.44 22.95 31.65
N VAL A 232 -43.19 23.08 31.18
CA VAL A 232 -42.78 22.56 29.86
C VAL A 232 -42.68 21.05 29.90
N TRP A 233 -42.08 20.49 30.96
CA TRP A 233 -42.04 19.05 31.22
C TRP A 233 -42.81 18.74 32.51
N SER A 234 -43.40 17.55 32.58
CA SER A 234 -44.13 17.11 33.78
C SER A 234 -43.20 16.96 34.98
N THR A 235 -43.73 17.21 36.18
CA THR A 235 -43.00 17.06 37.44
C THR A 235 -42.48 15.64 37.64
N ALA A 236 -43.24 14.62 37.20
CA ALA A 236 -42.83 13.23 37.20
C ALA A 236 -41.61 12.98 36.29
N LYS A 237 -41.64 13.43 35.03
CA LYS A 237 -40.51 13.33 34.08
C LYS A 237 -39.24 13.97 34.68
N ILE A 238 -39.38 15.12 35.33
CA ILE A 238 -38.24 15.83 35.95
C ILE A 238 -37.69 15.08 37.17
N ALA A 239 -38.57 14.53 38.02
CA ALA A 239 -38.15 13.76 39.18
C ALA A 239 -37.36 12.51 38.77
N ASP A 240 -37.79 11.83 37.70
CA ASP A 240 -37.10 10.66 37.15
C ASP A 240 -35.72 11.04 36.58
N ILE A 241 -35.65 12.08 35.75
CA ILE A 241 -34.39 12.55 35.15
C ILE A 241 -33.36 12.95 36.23
N LYS A 242 -33.81 13.55 37.34
CA LYS A 242 -32.92 13.95 38.44
C LYS A 242 -32.28 12.78 39.17
N GLN A 243 -32.84 11.57 39.08
CA GLN A 243 -32.24 10.36 39.64
C GLN A 243 -31.09 9.83 38.78
N GLU A 244 -31.05 10.20 37.49
CA GLU A 244 -29.96 9.82 36.59
C GLU A 244 -28.67 10.57 36.93
N LYS A 245 -27.62 9.85 37.32
CA LYS A 245 -26.28 10.44 37.48
C LYS A 245 -25.63 10.71 36.13
N ILE A 246 -24.87 11.80 36.02
CA ILE A 246 -24.06 12.06 34.84
C ILE A 246 -22.81 11.18 34.89
N TRP A 247 -22.85 10.06 34.15
CA TRP A 247 -21.68 9.21 33.94
C TRP A 247 -21.20 9.35 32.50
N LEU A 248 -20.05 9.99 32.29
CA LEU A 248 -19.39 10.04 31.00
C LEU A 248 -18.20 9.08 30.98
N ALA A 249 -18.18 8.16 30.02
CA ALA A 249 -17.01 7.35 29.75
C ALA A 249 -15.83 8.26 29.32
N ALA A 250 -14.60 7.83 29.59
CA ALA A 250 -13.41 8.54 29.11
C ALA A 250 -13.47 8.72 27.58
N ARG A 251 -13.11 9.90 27.08
CA ARG A 251 -13.12 10.22 25.64
C ARG A 251 -12.34 9.17 24.85
N LYS A 252 -13.02 8.36 24.05
CA LYS A 252 -12.39 7.59 22.98
C LYS A 252 -12.39 8.44 21.73
N THR A 253 -11.27 9.11 21.46
CA THR A 253 -11.09 9.79 20.17
C THR A 253 -10.89 8.73 19.08
N PRO A 254 -11.67 8.76 17.98
CA PRO A 254 -11.42 7.88 16.84
C PRO A 254 -9.99 8.05 16.35
N ASN A 255 -9.19 7.00 16.48
CA ASN A 255 -7.76 6.99 16.18
C ASN A 255 -7.40 5.87 15.20
N SER A 256 -8.31 5.54 14.29
CA SER A 256 -8.15 4.44 13.35
C SER A 256 -7.88 4.95 11.93
N ALA A 257 -7.01 4.25 11.20
CA ALA A 257 -6.58 4.57 9.84
C ALA A 257 -6.18 6.05 9.60
N PRO A 258 -5.39 6.71 10.47
CA PRO A 258 -5.08 8.15 10.37
C PRO A 258 -4.48 8.57 9.02
N LEU A 259 -3.60 7.72 8.48
CA LEU A 259 -2.89 8.00 7.23
C LEU A 259 -3.80 7.85 6.00
N LEU A 260 -4.75 6.90 6.03
CA LEU A 260 -5.82 6.84 5.03
C LEU A 260 -6.68 8.09 5.12
N ALA A 261 -7.11 8.46 6.33
CA ALA A 261 -7.95 9.63 6.51
C ALA A 261 -7.29 10.90 5.94
N ARG A 262 -5.98 11.08 6.18
CA ARG A 262 -5.21 12.20 5.61
C ARG A 262 -5.20 12.15 4.09
N ARG A 263 -5.07 10.96 3.50
CA ARG A 263 -5.11 10.75 2.05
C ARG A 263 -6.47 11.10 1.44
N ILE A 264 -7.58 10.73 2.09
CA ILE A 264 -8.94 10.98 1.58
C ILE A 264 -9.29 12.47 1.58
N ILE A 265 -8.92 13.22 2.61
CA ILE A 265 -9.30 14.64 2.71
C ILE A 265 -8.51 15.59 1.79
N GLN A 266 -7.45 15.11 1.15
CA GLN A 266 -6.61 15.92 0.28
C GLN A 266 -7.38 16.29 -1.01
N GLY A 267 -7.76 17.56 -1.12
CA GLY A 267 -8.45 18.09 -2.31
C GLY A 267 -9.96 17.93 -2.33
N GLU A 268 -10.57 17.33 -1.29
CA GLU A 268 -12.01 17.10 -1.24
C GLU A 268 -12.80 18.18 -0.50
N ILE A 269 -13.98 18.50 -1.03
CA ILE A 269 -14.98 19.41 -0.43
C ILE A 269 -16.06 18.54 0.20
N GLY A 270 -16.33 18.73 1.50
CA GLY A 270 -17.29 17.93 2.25
C GLY A 270 -16.94 17.86 3.73
N SER A 271 -17.95 17.56 4.56
CA SER A 271 -17.77 17.38 6.02
C SER A 271 -17.65 15.91 6.41
N ILE A 272 -18.23 14.98 5.63
CA ILE A 272 -18.19 13.53 5.88
C ILE A 272 -17.70 12.83 4.61
N HIS A 273 -16.66 12.01 4.76
CA HIS A 273 -16.06 11.23 3.68
C HIS A 273 -16.20 9.74 3.99
N HIS A 274 -17.00 9.04 3.19
CA HIS A 274 -17.22 7.61 3.34
C HIS A 274 -16.11 6.79 2.68
N THR A 275 -15.64 5.75 3.37
CA THR A 275 -14.62 4.83 2.85
C THR A 275 -15.17 3.40 2.77
N THR A 276 -14.42 2.50 2.12
CA THR A 276 -14.76 1.07 2.04
C THR A 276 -14.18 0.24 3.20
N ILE A 277 -13.58 0.90 4.20
CA ILE A 277 -12.90 0.23 5.31
C ILE A 277 -13.90 -0.52 6.19
N ASP A 278 -13.56 -1.76 6.54
CA ASP A 278 -14.28 -2.52 7.54
C ASP A 278 -13.77 -2.13 8.93
N ALA A 279 -14.60 -1.43 9.72
CA ALA A 279 -14.20 -0.89 11.02
C ALA A 279 -13.80 -1.97 12.04
N GLY A 280 -14.37 -3.17 11.95
CA GLY A 280 -14.01 -4.30 12.80
C GLY A 280 -12.65 -4.87 12.44
N LEU A 281 -12.42 -5.11 11.14
CA LEU A 281 -11.18 -5.64 10.59
C LEU A 281 -10.02 -4.68 10.84
N GLN A 282 -10.22 -3.40 10.55
CA GLN A 282 -9.22 -2.37 10.75
C GLN A 282 -8.72 -2.36 12.20
N ARG A 283 -9.61 -2.33 13.19
CA ARG A 283 -9.23 -2.34 14.61
C ARG A 283 -8.49 -3.60 15.02
N GLN A 284 -8.95 -4.77 14.56
CA GLN A 284 -8.28 -6.05 14.85
C GLN A 284 -6.86 -6.08 14.27
N LEU A 285 -6.68 -5.61 13.04
CA LEU A 285 -5.37 -5.56 12.39
C LEU A 285 -4.46 -4.47 12.99
N GLU A 286 -5.00 -3.32 13.40
CA GLU A 286 -4.25 -2.29 14.14
C GLU A 286 -3.71 -2.84 15.47
N GLN A 287 -4.55 -3.51 16.25
CA GLN A 287 -4.12 -4.12 17.51
C GLN A 287 -3.10 -5.24 17.29
N MET A 288 -3.31 -6.07 16.28
CA MET A 288 -2.40 -7.13 15.90
C MET A 288 -1.03 -6.61 15.47
N THR A 289 -0.99 -5.61 14.59
CA THR A 289 0.27 -5.00 14.13
C THR A 289 0.96 -4.25 15.27
N TYR A 290 0.22 -3.60 16.17
CA TYR A 290 0.78 -2.95 17.35
C TYR A 290 1.57 -3.94 18.23
N ASN A 291 1.11 -5.19 18.36
CA ASN A 291 1.82 -6.23 19.12
C ASN A 291 3.17 -6.63 18.49
N TRP A 292 3.38 -6.38 17.19
CA TRP A 292 4.68 -6.57 16.54
C TRP A 292 5.70 -5.48 16.91
N LYS A 293 5.28 -4.37 17.52
CA LYS A 293 6.17 -3.26 17.89
C LYS A 293 7.34 -3.66 18.78
N SER A 294 7.13 -4.58 19.72
CA SER A 294 8.17 -5.10 20.62
C SER A 294 9.09 -6.13 19.96
N GLN A 295 8.62 -6.78 18.89
CA GLN A 295 9.39 -7.82 18.17
C GLN A 295 10.25 -7.23 17.04
N LEU A 296 9.89 -6.04 16.57
CA LEU A 296 10.64 -5.35 15.51
C LEU A 296 11.74 -4.45 16.11
N PRO A 297 12.94 -4.39 15.50
CA PRO A 297 14.00 -3.48 15.88
C PRO A 297 13.52 -2.04 15.98
N GLU A 298 14.23 -1.25 16.78
CA GLU A 298 13.94 0.17 16.95
C GLU A 298 13.87 0.91 15.61
N LYS A 299 13.01 1.94 15.54
CA LYS A 299 12.80 2.80 14.37
C LYS A 299 12.25 2.09 13.11
N THR A 300 11.98 0.78 13.18
CA THR A 300 11.28 0.03 12.13
C THR A 300 9.80 0.40 12.10
N SER A 301 9.20 0.47 10.93
CA SER A 301 7.76 0.67 10.73
C SER A 301 7.18 -0.48 9.90
N LEU A 302 5.86 -0.45 9.72
CA LEU A 302 5.08 -1.50 9.07
C LEU A 302 4.00 -0.84 8.19
N GLY A 303 3.84 -1.36 6.99
CA GLY A 303 2.70 -1.09 6.11
C GLY A 303 1.87 -2.36 5.92
N LEU A 304 0.56 -2.28 6.09
CA LEU A 304 -0.38 -3.38 5.83
C LEU A 304 -1.60 -2.87 5.06
N LEU A 305 -1.87 -3.49 3.92
CA LEU A 305 -3.01 -3.18 3.06
C LEU A 305 -3.79 -4.46 2.75
N VAL A 306 -5.11 -4.44 2.97
CA VAL A 306 -6.00 -5.56 2.65
C VAL A 306 -7.08 -5.09 1.68
N VAL A 307 -7.19 -5.78 0.54
CA VAL A 307 -8.11 -5.45 -0.54
C VAL A 307 -8.98 -6.66 -0.84
N ASP A 308 -10.31 -6.48 -0.88
CA ASP A 308 -11.21 -7.49 -1.46
C ASP A 308 -11.05 -7.42 -2.97
N HIS A 309 -10.37 -8.41 -3.55
CA HIS A 309 -10.03 -8.34 -4.97
C HIS A 309 -11.21 -8.68 -5.87
N ARG A 310 -12.44 -8.85 -5.38
CA ARG A 310 -13.62 -9.07 -6.25
C ARG A 310 -14.15 -7.74 -6.79
N ASP A 311 -14.13 -6.72 -5.96
CA ASP A 311 -14.58 -5.37 -6.30
C ASP A 311 -13.50 -4.31 -6.09
N MET A 312 -12.27 -4.72 -5.71
CA MET A 312 -11.12 -3.86 -5.44
C MET A 312 -11.31 -2.88 -4.27
N SER A 313 -12.28 -3.12 -3.39
CA SER A 313 -12.50 -2.31 -2.20
C SER A 313 -11.39 -2.52 -1.16
N VAL A 314 -10.87 -1.42 -0.61
CA VAL A 314 -9.87 -1.45 0.46
C VAL A 314 -10.58 -1.71 1.78
N LYS A 315 -10.33 -2.86 2.40
CA LYS A 315 -10.99 -3.27 3.65
C LYS A 315 -10.19 -2.92 4.89
N ALA A 316 -8.86 -2.80 4.80
CA ALA A 316 -8.03 -2.29 5.88
C ALA A 316 -6.78 -1.57 5.34
N TYR A 317 -6.36 -0.51 6.04
CA TYR A 317 -5.25 0.37 5.69
C TYR A 317 -4.43 0.78 6.92
N ILE A 318 -3.21 0.28 7.01
CA ILE A 318 -2.26 0.63 8.07
C ILE A 318 -0.97 1.12 7.40
N GLY A 319 -0.82 2.44 7.33
CA GLY A 319 0.34 3.07 6.66
C GLY A 319 1.61 3.12 7.52
N SER A 320 1.49 2.86 8.82
CA SER A 320 2.60 2.89 9.78
C SER A 320 2.27 2.01 10.98
N LEU A 321 3.30 1.50 11.66
CA LEU A 321 3.13 0.66 12.85
C LEU A 321 2.47 1.38 14.04
N ASP A 322 2.87 2.63 14.29
CA ASP A 322 2.35 3.48 15.35
C ASP A 322 2.40 4.94 14.90
N PHE A 323 1.24 5.54 14.70
CA PHE A 323 1.11 6.92 14.21
C PHE A 323 1.68 7.96 15.18
N GLN A 324 1.70 7.67 16.49
CA GLN A 324 2.15 8.58 17.54
C GLN A 324 3.67 8.49 17.80
N ASP A 325 4.33 7.46 17.25
CA ASP A 325 5.76 7.22 17.46
C ASP A 325 6.61 7.97 16.42
N ASN A 326 7.07 9.16 16.78
CA ASN A 326 7.96 9.97 15.93
C ASN A 326 9.30 9.28 15.64
N SER A 327 9.80 8.42 16.53
CA SER A 327 11.09 7.73 16.33
C SER A 327 11.04 6.70 15.20
N ARG A 328 9.85 6.16 14.93
CA ARG A 328 9.53 5.22 13.84
C ARG A 328 8.94 5.91 12.62
N PHE A 329 8.96 7.26 12.59
CA PHE A 329 8.34 8.08 11.55
C PHE A 329 6.85 7.73 11.33
N GLY A 330 6.07 7.60 12.41
CA GLY A 330 4.65 7.22 12.37
C GLY A 330 3.74 8.04 11.45
N HIS A 331 4.16 9.25 11.07
CA HIS A 331 3.43 10.12 10.15
C HIS A 331 3.71 9.85 8.67
N VAL A 332 4.68 8.98 8.34
CA VAL A 332 5.04 8.59 6.98
C VAL A 332 4.19 7.41 6.54
N ASP A 333 3.40 7.61 5.49
CA ASP A 333 2.56 6.57 4.92
C ASP A 333 3.34 5.63 4.01
N MET A 334 3.68 4.45 4.54
CA MET A 334 4.46 3.44 3.85
C MET A 334 3.68 2.69 2.77
N ILE A 335 2.35 2.84 2.70
CA ILE A 335 1.55 2.28 1.61
C ILE A 335 1.72 3.12 0.33
N SER A 336 1.80 4.45 0.46
CA SER A 336 1.97 5.39 -0.65
C SER A 336 3.42 5.84 -0.88
N ALA A 337 4.34 5.47 0.00
CA ALA A 337 5.78 5.75 -0.13
C ALA A 337 6.41 4.99 -1.30
N TRP A 338 7.37 5.63 -1.96
CA TRP A 338 8.20 5.02 -3.00
C TRP A 338 9.32 4.20 -2.37
N ARG A 339 9.33 2.89 -2.62
CA ARG A 339 10.32 1.95 -2.08
C ARG A 339 10.76 0.95 -3.12
N SER A 340 11.94 0.37 -2.94
CA SER A 340 12.41 -0.68 -3.84
C SER A 340 11.49 -1.91 -3.69
N PRO A 341 10.88 -2.41 -4.78
CA PRO A 341 9.98 -3.56 -4.71
C PRO A 341 10.73 -4.88 -4.50
N GLY A 342 12.07 -4.88 -4.56
CA GLY A 342 12.88 -6.10 -4.57
C GLY A 342 12.40 -7.10 -5.62
N SER A 343 12.31 -8.37 -5.24
CA SER A 343 11.87 -9.48 -6.10
C SER A 343 10.34 -9.59 -6.28
N THR A 344 9.53 -8.65 -5.79
CA THR A 344 8.06 -8.72 -5.97
C THR A 344 7.61 -8.56 -7.42
N LEU A 345 8.48 -8.07 -8.31
CA LEU A 345 8.17 -7.91 -9.73
C LEU A 345 8.27 -9.22 -10.55
N LYS A 346 8.95 -10.25 -10.02
CA LYS A 346 9.20 -11.50 -10.75
C LYS A 346 7.92 -12.21 -11.22
N PRO A 347 6.87 -12.40 -10.40
CA PRO A 347 5.64 -13.06 -10.85
C PRO A 347 5.05 -12.44 -12.13
N PHE A 348 5.07 -11.11 -12.25
CA PHE A 348 4.57 -10.42 -13.44
C PHE A 348 5.40 -10.75 -14.68
N LEU A 349 6.73 -10.81 -14.55
CA LEU A 349 7.60 -11.17 -15.67
C LEU A 349 7.33 -12.59 -16.15
N TYR A 350 7.24 -13.54 -15.21
CA TYR A 350 6.97 -14.93 -15.54
C TYR A 350 5.59 -15.11 -16.17
N ALA A 351 4.57 -14.41 -15.65
CA ALA A 351 3.23 -14.44 -16.22
C ALA A 351 3.20 -13.86 -17.65
N LEU A 352 3.80 -12.69 -17.86
CA LEU A 352 3.87 -12.06 -19.18
C LEU A 352 4.68 -12.89 -20.19
N ALA A 353 5.76 -13.53 -19.75
CA ALA A 353 6.55 -14.40 -20.62
C ALA A 353 5.85 -15.72 -20.96
N LEU A 354 5.07 -16.29 -20.02
CA LEU A 354 4.15 -17.39 -20.30
C LEU A 354 3.08 -16.98 -21.31
N ASP A 355 2.49 -15.79 -21.11
CA ASP A 355 1.41 -15.24 -21.94
C ASP A 355 1.84 -14.96 -23.38
N ASP A 356 3.07 -14.47 -23.55
CA ASP A 356 3.67 -14.19 -24.85
C ASP A 356 4.29 -15.46 -25.51
N GLY A 357 4.15 -16.64 -24.89
CA GLY A 357 4.65 -17.91 -25.42
C GLY A 357 6.19 -18.06 -25.40
N LEU A 358 6.90 -17.23 -24.63
CA LEU A 358 8.36 -17.25 -24.55
C LEU A 358 8.88 -18.41 -23.69
N ILE A 359 8.11 -18.80 -22.66
CA ILE A 359 8.40 -19.94 -21.79
C ILE A 359 7.11 -20.69 -21.46
N HIS A 360 7.23 -21.90 -20.96
CA HIS A 360 6.20 -22.64 -20.23
C HIS A 360 6.67 -22.89 -18.77
N ALA A 361 5.81 -23.40 -17.89
CA ALA A 361 6.14 -23.48 -16.45
C ALA A 361 7.38 -24.35 -16.14
N GLY A 362 7.70 -25.28 -17.02
CA GLY A 362 8.80 -26.23 -16.92
C GLY A 362 10.00 -25.89 -17.80
N SER A 363 10.03 -24.73 -18.46
CA SER A 363 11.15 -24.33 -19.33
C SER A 363 12.46 -24.33 -18.56
N LEU A 364 13.52 -24.82 -19.20
CA LEU A 364 14.87 -24.85 -18.64
C LEU A 364 15.45 -23.43 -18.64
N LEU A 365 15.75 -22.91 -17.45
CA LEU A 365 16.48 -21.67 -17.22
C LEU A 365 17.82 -21.97 -16.55
N GLN A 366 18.77 -21.04 -16.66
CA GLN A 366 20.13 -21.22 -16.16
C GLN A 366 20.39 -20.35 -14.93
N ASP A 367 20.59 -20.98 -13.78
CA ASP A 367 21.04 -20.32 -12.55
C ASP A 367 22.54 -20.50 -12.36
N VAL A 368 23.30 -19.79 -13.18
CA VAL A 368 24.77 -19.88 -13.31
C VAL A 368 25.40 -18.48 -13.32
N PRO A 369 26.70 -18.34 -13.00
CA PRO A 369 27.40 -17.07 -13.10
C PRO A 369 27.35 -16.49 -14.52
N ARG A 370 27.10 -15.19 -14.67
CA ARG A 370 27.18 -14.52 -15.98
C ARG A 370 28.63 -14.27 -16.40
N ARG A 371 28.92 -14.60 -17.66
CA ARG A 371 30.23 -14.48 -18.30
C ARG A 371 30.55 -13.06 -18.81
N PHE A 372 29.58 -12.42 -19.45
CA PHE A 372 29.70 -11.12 -20.12
C PHE A 372 28.88 -10.06 -19.40
N ASP A 373 29.25 -8.79 -19.58
CA ASP A 373 28.64 -7.59 -18.99
C ASP A 373 29.15 -7.17 -17.59
N ALA A 374 29.13 -5.85 -17.33
CA ALA A 374 29.50 -5.26 -16.04
C ALA A 374 28.45 -5.55 -14.96
N TYR A 375 27.20 -5.83 -15.37
CA TYR A 375 26.12 -6.19 -14.47
C TYR A 375 26.10 -7.69 -14.14
N ARG A 376 26.61 -8.02 -12.95
CA ARG A 376 26.77 -9.40 -12.44
C ARG A 376 26.00 -9.62 -11.13
N PRO A 377 24.66 -9.78 -11.19
CA PRO A 377 23.87 -10.03 -10.00
C PRO A 377 24.18 -11.40 -9.40
N GLY A 378 24.28 -11.48 -8.06
CA GLY A 378 24.34 -12.75 -7.34
C GLY A 378 22.96 -13.19 -6.85
N ASN A 379 22.81 -14.48 -6.52
CA ASN A 379 21.68 -14.95 -5.74
C ASN A 379 21.78 -14.46 -4.30
N PHE A 380 20.62 -14.38 -3.63
CA PHE A 380 20.55 -13.95 -2.22
C PHE A 380 21.17 -15.01 -1.29
N ASP A 381 20.86 -16.28 -1.54
CA ASP A 381 21.56 -17.41 -0.94
C ASP A 381 22.77 -17.71 -1.84
N SER A 382 23.98 -17.61 -1.28
CA SER A 382 25.28 -17.45 -1.98
C SER A 382 25.74 -18.54 -2.99
N GLY A 383 24.86 -19.41 -3.47
CA GLY A 383 25.14 -20.47 -4.43
C GLY A 383 24.37 -20.38 -5.76
N PHE A 384 24.90 -21.08 -6.76
CA PHE A 384 24.29 -21.28 -8.08
C PHE A 384 23.72 -22.69 -8.18
N ASN A 385 22.55 -22.84 -8.79
CA ASN A 385 21.83 -24.11 -8.85
C ASN A 385 21.97 -24.85 -10.18
N GLY A 386 22.59 -24.24 -11.20
CA GLY A 386 22.70 -24.84 -12.52
C GLY A 386 21.34 -24.89 -13.22
N PRO A 387 20.90 -26.05 -13.75
CA PRO A 387 19.64 -26.16 -14.49
C PRO A 387 18.43 -26.07 -13.56
N VAL A 388 17.54 -25.11 -13.80
CA VAL A 388 16.31 -24.93 -13.01
C VAL A 388 15.09 -24.75 -13.91
N SER A 389 13.92 -25.16 -13.44
CA SER A 389 12.67 -24.91 -14.17
C SER A 389 12.18 -23.49 -13.89
N ALA A 390 11.42 -22.90 -14.81
CA ALA A 390 10.80 -21.59 -14.59
C ALA A 390 9.96 -21.54 -13.31
N SER A 391 9.17 -22.58 -13.03
CA SER A 391 8.38 -22.67 -11.79
C SER A 391 9.26 -22.76 -10.54
N ASP A 392 10.28 -23.62 -10.53
CA ASP A 392 11.20 -23.76 -9.38
C ASP A 392 11.99 -22.46 -9.15
N ALA A 393 12.40 -21.78 -10.23
CA ALA A 393 13.10 -20.49 -10.16
C ALA A 393 12.22 -19.39 -9.54
N LEU A 394 10.92 -19.37 -9.85
CA LEU A 394 9.99 -18.42 -9.26
C LEU A 394 9.71 -18.71 -7.77
N VAL A 395 9.46 -19.98 -7.42
CA VAL A 395 9.23 -20.42 -6.02
C VAL A 395 10.42 -20.06 -5.14
N ARG A 396 11.64 -20.36 -5.61
CA ARG A 396 12.89 -20.06 -4.90
C ARG A 396 13.35 -18.62 -5.08
N SER A 397 12.64 -17.84 -5.89
CA SER A 397 12.93 -16.44 -6.17
C SER A 397 14.37 -16.19 -6.66
N LEU A 398 14.91 -17.08 -7.50
CA LEU A 398 16.29 -16.99 -8.01
C LEU A 398 16.50 -15.74 -8.87
N ASN A 399 17.67 -15.12 -8.78
CA ASN A 399 17.94 -13.84 -9.45
C ASN A 399 18.35 -14.04 -10.91
N LEU A 400 19.26 -14.97 -11.18
CA LEU A 400 19.85 -15.15 -12.50
C LEU A 400 18.81 -15.61 -13.55
N PRO A 401 17.94 -16.61 -13.29
CA PRO A 401 16.87 -16.96 -14.21
C PRO A 401 15.90 -15.81 -14.50
N ALA A 402 15.60 -14.97 -13.52
CA ALA A 402 14.73 -13.81 -13.72
C ALA A 402 15.39 -12.73 -14.59
N VAL A 403 16.72 -12.56 -14.47
CA VAL A 403 17.49 -11.65 -15.34
C VAL A 403 17.58 -12.19 -16.76
N GLN A 404 17.87 -13.48 -16.93
CA GLN A 404 17.84 -14.16 -18.23
C GLN A 404 16.49 -13.96 -18.93
N LEU A 405 15.39 -14.15 -18.19
CA LEU A 405 14.05 -13.97 -18.73
C LEU A 405 13.75 -12.49 -19.05
N MET A 406 14.21 -11.55 -18.22
CA MET A 406 14.05 -10.12 -18.46
C MET A 406 14.82 -9.63 -19.69
N GLU A 407 15.98 -10.23 -19.95
CA GLU A 407 16.79 -9.95 -21.14
C GLU A 407 16.06 -10.35 -22.42
N ALA A 408 15.48 -11.56 -22.44
CA ALA A 408 14.67 -12.02 -23.56
C ALA A 408 13.34 -11.25 -23.71
N TYR A 409 12.69 -10.88 -22.60
CA TYR A 409 11.40 -10.18 -22.61
C TYR A 409 11.52 -8.67 -22.94
N GLY A 410 12.57 -8.03 -22.43
CA GLY A 410 12.84 -6.60 -22.57
C GLY A 410 12.29 -5.73 -21.44
N ALA A 411 13.19 -5.01 -20.75
CA ALA A 411 12.88 -4.13 -19.62
C ALA A 411 11.90 -2.98 -19.95
N LYS A 412 12.01 -2.39 -21.15
CA LYS A 412 11.13 -1.32 -21.63
C LYS A 412 9.70 -1.83 -21.85
N ARG A 413 9.55 -2.98 -22.52
CA ARG A 413 8.26 -3.66 -22.75
C ARG A 413 7.58 -4.00 -21.43
N PHE A 414 8.33 -4.61 -20.51
CA PHE A 414 7.82 -4.96 -19.17
C PHE A 414 7.28 -3.74 -18.41
N THR A 415 8.07 -2.67 -18.36
CA THR A 415 7.68 -1.43 -17.67
C THR A 415 6.46 -0.78 -18.32
N ALA A 416 6.36 -0.82 -19.66
CA ALA A 416 5.19 -0.30 -20.38
C ALA A 416 3.92 -1.10 -20.07
N LYS A 417 4.00 -2.45 -20.01
CA LYS A 417 2.86 -3.31 -19.62
C LYS A 417 2.34 -2.99 -18.22
N LEU A 418 3.24 -2.85 -17.24
CA LEU A 418 2.87 -2.45 -15.87
C LEU A 418 2.26 -1.05 -15.81
N ARG A 419 2.85 -0.08 -16.52
CA ARG A 419 2.32 1.29 -16.58
C ARG A 419 0.91 1.31 -17.19
N ASN A 420 0.65 0.51 -18.21
CA ASN A 420 -0.66 0.45 -18.88
C ASN A 420 -1.80 0.05 -17.93
N VAL A 421 -1.50 -0.75 -16.91
CA VAL A 421 -2.49 -1.17 -15.89
C VAL A 421 -2.49 -0.28 -14.64
N GLY A 422 -1.74 0.83 -14.64
CA GLY A 422 -1.70 1.78 -13.52
C GLY A 422 -0.59 1.53 -12.50
N THR A 423 0.30 0.57 -12.75
CA THR A 423 1.46 0.27 -11.89
C THR A 423 2.67 1.05 -12.37
N GLN A 424 2.87 2.23 -11.79
CA GLN A 424 3.96 3.12 -12.19
C GLN A 424 5.24 2.78 -11.44
N LEU A 425 6.30 2.47 -12.19
CA LEU A 425 7.65 2.34 -11.67
C LEU A 425 8.36 3.70 -11.76
N ARG A 426 9.06 4.08 -10.70
CA ARG A 426 9.88 5.31 -10.63
C ARG A 426 11.36 4.94 -10.70
N PHE A 427 12.08 5.60 -11.60
CA PHE A 427 13.51 5.42 -11.82
C PHE A 427 14.27 6.69 -11.43
N PRO A 428 15.58 6.61 -11.13
CA PRO A 428 16.45 7.77 -10.98
C PRO A 428 16.36 8.74 -12.17
N LEU A 429 16.66 10.02 -11.95
CA LEU A 429 16.70 11.02 -13.01
C LEU A 429 17.62 10.58 -14.16
N ALA A 430 17.19 10.81 -15.40
CA ALA A 430 17.90 10.44 -16.63
C ALA A 430 18.25 8.94 -16.77
N SER A 431 17.54 8.04 -16.06
CA SER A 431 17.73 6.59 -16.22
C SER A 431 16.58 5.94 -16.97
N GLU A 432 16.92 4.94 -17.80
CA GLU A 432 15.94 4.10 -18.51
C GLU A 432 15.75 2.74 -17.81
N PRO A 433 14.60 2.08 -18.01
CA PRO A 433 14.40 0.70 -17.55
C PRO A 433 15.47 -0.25 -18.11
N ASN A 434 16.13 -0.98 -17.22
CA ASN A 434 17.17 -1.95 -17.55
C ASN A 434 17.01 -3.24 -16.72
N LEU A 435 17.90 -4.23 -16.92
CA LEU A 435 17.82 -5.55 -16.29
C LEU A 435 17.74 -5.51 -14.75
N SER A 436 18.32 -4.48 -14.11
CA SER A 436 18.32 -4.38 -12.65
C SER A 436 16.92 -4.18 -12.05
N LEU A 437 15.96 -3.71 -12.83
CA LEU A 437 14.60 -3.44 -12.33
C LEU A 437 13.94 -4.70 -11.78
N ILE A 438 14.19 -5.88 -12.38
CA ILE A 438 13.55 -7.14 -11.96
C ILE A 438 14.00 -7.60 -10.57
N LEU A 439 15.16 -7.10 -10.13
CA LEU A 439 15.72 -7.34 -8.80
C LEU A 439 15.46 -6.17 -7.84
N GLY A 440 14.67 -5.17 -8.24
CA GLY A 440 14.32 -4.03 -7.42
C GLY A 440 15.16 -2.77 -7.65
N GLY A 441 15.89 -2.67 -8.77
CA GLY A 441 16.58 -1.46 -9.23
C GLY A 441 15.65 -0.32 -9.69
N THR A 442 14.50 -0.19 -9.05
CA THR A 442 13.43 0.78 -9.32
C THR A 442 12.70 1.06 -8.00
N ALA A 443 11.82 2.06 -7.96
CA ALA A 443 10.87 2.26 -6.88
C ALA A 443 9.42 1.99 -7.32
N ALA A 444 8.60 1.50 -6.40
CA ALA A 444 7.17 1.25 -6.55
C ALA A 444 6.43 1.62 -5.27
N ARG A 445 5.10 1.75 -5.34
CA ARG A 445 4.20 1.96 -4.19
C ARG A 445 3.45 0.67 -3.85
N MET A 446 3.16 0.45 -2.57
CA MET A 446 2.44 -0.76 -2.14
C MET A 446 1.05 -0.83 -2.74
N ASP A 447 0.30 0.27 -2.75
CA ASP A 447 -1.07 0.29 -3.27
C ASP A 447 -1.15 -0.10 -4.75
N GLN A 448 -0.20 0.37 -5.56
CA GLN A 448 -0.08 -0.01 -6.97
C GLN A 448 0.38 -1.45 -7.17
N LEU A 449 1.30 -1.95 -6.33
CA LEU A 449 1.72 -3.35 -6.40
C LEU A 449 0.60 -4.31 -5.98
N VAL A 450 -0.11 -4.01 -4.87
CA VAL A 450 -1.26 -4.81 -4.41
C VAL A 450 -2.38 -4.83 -5.46
N SER A 451 -2.67 -3.68 -6.08
CA SER A 451 -3.59 -3.61 -7.23
C SER A 451 -3.10 -4.48 -8.39
N ALA A 452 -1.81 -4.46 -8.76
CA ALA A 452 -1.28 -5.31 -9.82
C ALA A 452 -1.37 -6.81 -9.48
N PHE A 453 -1.01 -7.18 -8.24
CA PHE A 453 -1.06 -8.56 -7.76
C PHE A 453 -2.48 -9.12 -7.79
N SER A 454 -3.53 -8.30 -7.65
CA SER A 454 -4.91 -8.78 -7.77
C SER A 454 -5.18 -9.49 -9.10
N ALA A 455 -4.42 -9.20 -10.17
CA ALA A 455 -4.53 -9.87 -11.46
C ALA A 455 -4.47 -11.40 -11.35
N PHE A 456 -3.62 -11.95 -10.47
CA PHE A 456 -3.52 -13.40 -10.30
C PHE A 456 -4.79 -14.03 -9.69
N GLY A 457 -5.56 -13.26 -8.91
CA GLY A 457 -6.86 -13.67 -8.39
C GLY A 457 -8.07 -13.26 -9.26
N ARG A 458 -7.83 -12.45 -10.30
CA ARG A 458 -8.86 -11.83 -11.16
C ARG A 458 -8.63 -12.14 -12.64
N GLU A 459 -8.18 -13.36 -12.96
CA GLU A 459 -8.05 -13.83 -14.36
C GLU A 459 -7.20 -12.90 -15.25
N GLY A 460 -6.17 -12.27 -14.67
CA GLY A 460 -5.28 -11.33 -15.33
C GLY A 460 -5.77 -9.88 -15.40
N LEU A 461 -6.88 -9.54 -14.73
CA LEU A 461 -7.43 -8.17 -14.68
C LEU A 461 -6.90 -7.38 -13.48
N VAL A 462 -6.45 -6.16 -13.75
CA VAL A 462 -6.06 -5.15 -12.76
C VAL A 462 -7.09 -4.02 -12.78
N SER A 463 -7.43 -3.49 -11.62
CA SER A 463 -8.21 -2.25 -11.51
C SER A 463 -7.63 -1.38 -10.39
N PRO A 464 -7.76 -0.05 -10.49
CA PRO A 464 -7.48 0.84 -9.37
C PRO A 464 -8.18 0.39 -8.09
N LEU A 465 -7.54 0.62 -6.95
CA LEU A 465 -8.13 0.37 -5.64
C LEU A 465 -9.27 1.34 -5.40
N ARG A 466 -10.38 0.85 -4.86
CA ARG A 466 -11.52 1.65 -4.41
C ARG A 466 -11.36 1.91 -2.92
N PHE A 467 -11.04 3.15 -2.57
CA PHE A 467 -10.99 3.60 -1.18
C PHE A 467 -12.35 4.10 -0.71
N LYS A 468 -13.19 4.54 -1.65
CA LYS A 468 -14.55 5.04 -1.42
C LYS A 468 -15.58 4.21 -2.19
N PRO A 469 -16.84 4.15 -1.73
CA PRO A 469 -17.88 3.36 -2.41
C PRO A 469 -18.15 3.78 -3.86
N ASP A 470 -17.96 5.05 -4.19
CA ASP A 470 -18.17 5.66 -5.51
C ASP A 470 -16.98 5.54 -6.46
N ASP A 471 -15.81 5.11 -5.97
CA ASP A 471 -14.63 4.91 -6.83
C ASP A 471 -14.92 3.87 -7.93
N PRO A 472 -14.53 4.11 -9.20
CA PRO A 472 -14.89 3.24 -10.32
C PRO A 472 -14.07 1.95 -10.38
N LEU A 473 -14.69 0.85 -10.82
CA LEU A 473 -14.02 -0.42 -11.11
C LEU A 473 -13.55 -0.47 -12.58
N ASN A 474 -12.37 0.10 -12.83
CA ASN A 474 -11.80 0.19 -14.19
C ASN A 474 -10.86 -0.98 -14.49
N ASN A 475 -11.40 -2.07 -15.00
CA ASN A 475 -10.63 -3.27 -15.33
C ASN A 475 -9.74 -3.07 -16.58
N ARG A 476 -8.47 -3.44 -16.46
CA ARG A 476 -7.48 -3.52 -17.55
C ARG A 476 -6.78 -4.86 -17.51
N ARG A 477 -6.59 -5.51 -18.66
CA ARG A 477 -5.91 -6.80 -18.76
C ARG A 477 -4.39 -6.64 -18.74
N LEU A 478 -3.71 -7.37 -17.85
CA LEU A 478 -2.26 -7.48 -17.79
C LEU A 478 -1.74 -8.72 -18.54
N PHE A 479 -2.38 -9.87 -18.32
CA PHE A 479 -2.10 -11.16 -18.98
C PHE A 479 -3.39 -12.00 -19.11
N SER A 480 -3.33 -13.15 -19.78
CA SER A 480 -4.46 -14.07 -19.92
C SER A 480 -4.88 -14.72 -18.59
N PRO A 481 -6.11 -15.26 -18.49
CA PRO A 481 -6.54 -16.06 -17.35
C PRO A 481 -5.65 -17.28 -17.08
N GLY A 482 -5.13 -17.91 -18.15
CA GLY A 482 -4.28 -19.10 -18.02
C GLY A 482 -2.91 -18.78 -17.42
N ALA A 483 -2.26 -17.70 -17.88
CA ALA A 483 -1.01 -17.22 -17.28
C ALA A 483 -1.22 -16.82 -15.80
N ALA A 484 -2.33 -16.13 -15.50
CA ALA A 484 -2.70 -15.75 -14.13
C ALA A 484 -2.81 -16.98 -13.22
N TRP A 485 -3.54 -18.00 -13.68
CA TRP A 485 -3.80 -19.23 -12.94
C TRP A 485 -2.51 -20.04 -12.71
N ILE A 486 -1.70 -20.26 -13.75
CA ILE A 486 -0.43 -21.02 -13.64
C ILE A 486 0.49 -20.35 -12.61
N VAL A 487 0.70 -19.04 -12.71
CA VAL A 487 1.60 -18.32 -11.80
C VAL A 487 1.04 -18.26 -10.37
N ARG A 488 -0.29 -18.15 -10.20
CA ARG A 488 -0.93 -18.26 -8.88
C ARG A 488 -0.65 -19.61 -8.22
N ARG A 489 -0.76 -20.72 -8.97
CA ARG A 489 -0.45 -22.07 -8.47
C ARG A 489 1.01 -22.22 -8.06
N ILE A 490 1.93 -21.72 -8.89
CA ILE A 490 3.37 -21.72 -8.59
C ILE A 490 3.65 -20.95 -7.29
N MET A 491 3.06 -19.75 -7.13
CA MET A 491 3.18 -18.96 -5.89
C MET A 491 2.46 -19.59 -4.69
N GLY A 492 1.50 -20.49 -4.93
CA GLY A 492 0.84 -21.32 -3.92
C GLY A 492 1.66 -22.53 -3.45
N GLY A 493 2.85 -22.74 -4.02
CA GLY A 493 3.74 -23.87 -3.69
C GLY A 493 3.60 -25.08 -4.62
N GLU A 494 2.74 -25.00 -5.64
CA GLU A 494 2.55 -26.06 -6.61
C GLU A 494 3.51 -25.81 -7.81
N SER A 495 4.80 -26.15 -7.69
CA SER A 495 5.76 -25.89 -8.78
C SER A 495 5.65 -26.88 -9.95
N ARG A 496 4.93 -27.99 -9.78
CA ARG A 496 4.70 -29.02 -10.80
C ARG A 496 3.22 -29.37 -10.89
N PRO A 497 2.71 -29.72 -12.09
CA PRO A 497 1.35 -30.19 -12.22
C PRO A 497 1.10 -31.44 -11.41
N MET A 498 -0.07 -31.48 -10.76
CA MET A 498 -0.62 -32.68 -10.16
C MET A 498 -1.68 -33.29 -11.10
N PRO A 499 -2.01 -34.58 -10.94
CA PRO A 499 -3.19 -35.15 -11.58
C PRO A 499 -4.43 -34.33 -11.26
N GLU A 500 -5.33 -34.16 -12.23
CA GLU A 500 -6.47 -33.25 -12.11
C GLU A 500 -7.39 -33.58 -10.92
N ALA A 501 -7.59 -34.87 -10.61
CA ALA A 501 -8.35 -35.33 -9.44
C ALA A 501 -7.72 -34.97 -8.09
N SER A 502 -6.42 -34.69 -8.05
CA SER A 502 -5.67 -34.32 -6.85
C SER A 502 -5.46 -32.81 -6.71
N LEU A 503 -5.92 -32.03 -7.70
CA LEU A 503 -5.73 -30.59 -7.72
C LEU A 503 -6.68 -29.93 -6.71
N SER A 504 -6.11 -29.24 -5.72
CA SER A 504 -6.92 -28.52 -4.73
C SER A 504 -7.83 -27.50 -5.44
N ALA A 505 -9.12 -27.49 -5.10
CA ALA A 505 -10.08 -26.52 -5.63
C ALA A 505 -9.80 -25.08 -5.15
N GLN A 506 -8.90 -24.90 -4.18
CA GLN A 506 -8.59 -23.62 -3.56
C GLN A 506 -7.08 -23.46 -3.36
N VAL A 507 -6.59 -22.26 -3.67
CA VAL A 507 -5.24 -21.82 -3.27
C VAL A 507 -5.38 -21.02 -1.98
N ARG A 508 -4.98 -21.61 -0.84
CA ARG A 508 -5.15 -20.98 0.49
C ARG A 508 -4.42 -19.65 0.60
N LEU A 509 -3.20 -19.57 0.07
CA LEU A 509 -2.40 -18.35 -0.01
C LEU A 509 -1.31 -18.53 -1.08
N ALA A 510 -1.42 -17.80 -2.18
CA ALA A 510 -0.34 -17.62 -3.15
C ALA A 510 0.41 -16.34 -2.79
N TRP A 511 1.74 -16.37 -2.65
CA TRP A 511 2.46 -15.20 -2.20
C TRP A 511 3.86 -15.07 -2.80
N LYS A 512 4.39 -13.85 -2.73
CA LYS A 512 5.75 -13.53 -3.17
C LYS A 512 6.42 -12.56 -2.20
N THR A 513 7.68 -12.84 -1.90
CA THR A 513 8.57 -11.93 -1.17
C THR A 513 9.27 -10.93 -2.08
N GLY A 514 9.64 -9.79 -1.51
CA GLY A 514 10.69 -8.94 -2.04
C GLY A 514 11.61 -8.50 -0.92
N THR A 515 12.91 -8.58 -1.16
CA THR A 515 13.92 -7.98 -0.29
C THR A 515 14.73 -7.02 -1.16
N SER A 516 14.83 -5.75 -0.76
CA SER A 516 15.66 -4.78 -1.48
C SER A 516 17.14 -4.91 -1.11
N TYR A 517 18.01 -4.35 -1.93
CA TYR A 517 19.45 -4.37 -1.69
C TYR A 517 19.80 -3.77 -0.32
N GLY A 518 20.67 -4.46 0.42
CA GLY A 518 21.10 -4.03 1.74
C GLY A 518 20.03 -4.14 2.83
N TYR A 519 19.03 -5.01 2.68
CA TYR A 519 18.02 -5.29 3.72
C TYR A 519 17.24 -4.03 4.17
N ARG A 520 16.90 -3.14 3.23
CA ARG A 520 16.18 -1.88 3.53
C ARG A 520 14.66 -2.05 3.54
N ASP A 521 14.15 -2.90 2.66
CA ASP A 521 12.72 -3.17 2.47
C ASP A 521 12.48 -4.67 2.50
N ALA A 522 11.57 -5.10 3.37
CA ALA A 522 11.05 -6.46 3.44
C ALA A 522 9.58 -6.48 3.05
N TRP A 523 9.27 -7.07 1.90
CA TRP A 523 7.92 -7.18 1.34
C TRP A 523 7.40 -8.61 1.41
N ALA A 524 6.09 -8.71 1.62
CA ALA A 524 5.30 -9.89 1.27
C ALA A 524 3.99 -9.42 0.64
N ILE A 525 3.67 -9.92 -0.55
CA ILE A 525 2.38 -9.70 -1.19
C ILE A 525 1.73 -11.07 -1.43
N GLY A 526 0.52 -11.24 -0.94
CA GLY A 526 -0.21 -12.50 -0.91
C GLY A 526 -1.62 -12.37 -1.45
N ILE A 527 -2.15 -13.48 -1.97
CA ILE A 527 -3.48 -13.59 -2.57
C ILE A 527 -4.09 -14.87 -2.05
N ASN A 528 -5.17 -14.74 -1.29
CA ASN A 528 -5.97 -15.88 -0.86
C ASN A 528 -7.21 -16.00 -1.77
N PRO A 529 -8.24 -16.80 -1.44
CA PRO A 529 -9.41 -16.94 -2.31
C PRO A 529 -10.23 -15.67 -2.56
N ARG A 530 -10.10 -14.61 -1.73
CA ARG A 530 -10.93 -13.38 -1.84
C ARG A 530 -10.14 -12.07 -1.71
N TYR A 531 -9.05 -12.09 -0.97
CA TYR A 531 -8.29 -10.90 -0.60
C TYR A 531 -6.90 -10.91 -1.23
N THR A 532 -6.43 -9.71 -1.57
CA THR A 532 -5.02 -9.43 -1.82
C THR A 532 -4.46 -8.64 -0.64
N ILE A 533 -3.33 -9.10 -0.12
CA ILE A 533 -2.71 -8.63 1.13
C ILE A 533 -1.31 -8.13 0.78
N GLY A 534 -1.01 -6.88 1.14
CA GLY A 534 0.33 -6.32 1.02
C GLY A 534 0.90 -6.03 2.40
N VAL A 535 2.13 -6.49 2.65
CA VAL A 535 2.89 -6.22 3.88
C VAL A 535 4.25 -5.66 3.51
N TRP A 536 4.65 -4.59 4.17
CA TRP A 536 6.00 -4.03 4.13
C TRP A 536 6.51 -3.85 5.55
N VAL A 537 7.78 -4.17 5.77
CA VAL A 537 8.50 -3.92 7.01
C VAL A 537 9.86 -3.33 6.66
N GLY A 538 10.27 -2.30 7.38
CA GLY A 538 11.56 -1.65 7.18
C GLY A 538 11.62 -0.30 7.87
N ARG A 539 12.66 0.48 7.60
CA ARG A 539 12.78 1.82 8.17
C ARG A 539 12.34 2.88 7.18
N PRO A 540 11.45 3.82 7.56
CA PRO A 540 11.03 4.89 6.67
C PRO A 540 12.18 5.81 6.21
N ASP A 541 13.28 5.88 6.94
CA ASP A 541 14.48 6.61 6.51
C ASP A 541 15.33 5.87 5.46
N GLY A 542 15.01 4.61 5.13
CA GLY A 542 15.76 3.80 4.16
C GLY A 542 17.07 3.21 4.71
N THR A 543 17.31 3.30 6.02
CA THR A 543 18.48 2.70 6.66
C THR A 543 18.38 1.16 6.61
N PRO A 544 19.46 0.45 6.24
CA PRO A 544 19.55 -1.01 6.33
C PRO A 544 19.16 -1.56 7.70
N VAL A 545 18.41 -2.66 7.73
CA VAL A 545 18.13 -3.42 8.95
C VAL A 545 18.63 -4.84 8.75
N ALA A 546 19.85 -5.11 9.22
CA ALA A 546 20.45 -6.44 9.12
C ALA A 546 19.53 -7.50 9.78
N GLY A 547 19.36 -8.63 9.11
CA GLY A 547 18.46 -9.70 9.57
C GLY A 547 16.98 -9.50 9.23
N GLN A 548 16.57 -8.34 8.70
CA GLN A 548 15.21 -8.15 8.18
C GLN A 548 15.14 -8.35 6.67
N PHE A 549 14.43 -9.40 6.26
CA PHE A 549 14.12 -9.69 4.87
C PHE A 549 12.71 -10.28 4.79
N GLY A 550 12.10 -10.26 3.60
CA GLY A 550 10.67 -10.56 3.43
C GLY A 550 10.22 -11.85 4.11
N PHE A 551 11.00 -12.92 4.02
CA PHE A 551 10.69 -14.23 4.62
C PHE A 551 10.72 -14.23 6.16
N ALA A 552 11.62 -13.48 6.79
CA ALA A 552 11.79 -13.49 8.24
C ALA A 552 10.76 -12.62 8.98
N THR A 553 10.25 -11.55 8.33
CA THR A 553 9.37 -10.57 8.99
C THR A 553 8.01 -10.42 8.31
N ALA A 554 7.98 -10.02 7.04
CA ALA A 554 6.74 -9.71 6.34
C ALA A 554 5.84 -10.94 6.12
N VAL A 555 6.42 -12.12 5.88
CA VAL A 555 5.68 -13.37 5.67
C VAL A 555 4.95 -13.85 6.92
N PRO A 556 5.58 -13.93 8.12
CA PRO A 556 4.87 -14.24 9.36
C PRO A 556 3.66 -13.32 9.61
N ILE A 557 3.82 -12.01 9.42
CA ILE A 557 2.73 -11.03 9.56
C ILE A 557 1.60 -11.35 8.56
N MET A 558 1.93 -11.52 7.28
CA MET A 558 0.97 -11.87 6.23
C MET A 558 0.24 -13.18 6.53
N GLY A 559 0.94 -14.20 7.06
CA GLY A 559 0.34 -15.48 7.43
C GLY A 559 -0.70 -15.34 8.54
N GLN A 560 -0.40 -14.54 9.57
CA GLN A 560 -1.37 -14.27 10.63
C GLN A 560 -2.58 -13.46 10.09
N VAL A 561 -2.36 -12.47 9.21
CA VAL A 561 -3.44 -11.69 8.57
C VAL A 561 -4.33 -12.60 7.74
N ASN A 562 -3.73 -13.48 6.93
CA ASN A 562 -4.46 -14.44 6.11
C ASN A 562 -5.32 -15.38 6.97
N ASN A 563 -4.78 -15.89 8.09
CA ASN A 563 -5.53 -16.75 9.00
C ASN A 563 -6.73 -16.01 9.60
N LEU A 564 -6.55 -14.75 10.02
CA LEU A 564 -7.65 -13.92 10.52
C LEU A 564 -8.74 -13.74 9.45
N LEU A 565 -8.36 -13.43 8.21
CA LEU A 565 -9.31 -13.24 7.11
C LEU A 565 -10.07 -14.53 6.78
N LEU A 566 -9.40 -15.67 6.73
CA LEU A 566 -10.03 -16.97 6.46
C LEU A 566 -10.98 -17.40 7.58
N LEU A 567 -10.59 -17.19 8.85
CA LEU A 567 -11.45 -17.46 10.01
C LEU A 567 -12.70 -16.59 9.99
N ARG A 568 -12.57 -15.30 9.66
CA ARG A 568 -13.71 -14.39 9.55
C ARG A 568 -14.66 -14.83 8.43
N MET A 569 -14.14 -15.19 7.26
CA MET A 569 -14.98 -15.73 6.17
C MET A 569 -15.73 -16.99 6.58
N ALA A 570 -15.10 -17.88 7.35
CA ALA A 570 -15.75 -19.08 7.87
C ALA A 570 -16.85 -18.74 8.89
N GLN A 571 -16.62 -17.77 9.78
CA GLN A 571 -17.62 -17.29 10.74
C GLN A 571 -18.82 -16.64 10.05
N ASP A 572 -18.58 -15.89 8.96
CA ASP A 572 -19.61 -15.24 8.16
C ASP A 572 -20.32 -16.21 7.19
N ASN A 573 -20.00 -17.52 7.25
CA ASN A 573 -20.51 -18.56 6.33
C ASN A 573 -20.34 -18.22 4.84
N VAL A 574 -19.28 -17.47 4.49
CA VAL A 574 -18.99 -17.10 3.11
C VAL A 574 -18.21 -18.25 2.45
N PRO A 575 -18.76 -18.91 1.41
CA PRO A 575 -18.03 -19.98 0.73
C PRO A 575 -16.79 -19.41 0.04
N LEU A 576 -15.65 -20.10 0.19
CA LEU A 576 -14.40 -19.72 -0.46
C LEU A 576 -14.55 -19.93 -1.99
N PRO A 577 -14.24 -18.91 -2.82
CA PRO A 577 -14.24 -19.06 -4.27
C PRO A 577 -13.34 -20.20 -4.74
N LYS A 578 -13.80 -20.95 -5.75
CA LYS A 578 -13.00 -22.01 -6.38
C LYS A 578 -12.02 -21.38 -7.37
N ASP A 579 -10.78 -21.87 -7.36
CA ASP A 579 -9.74 -21.46 -8.31
C ASP A 579 -9.81 -22.35 -9.56
N GLN A 580 -10.82 -22.11 -10.39
CA GLN A 580 -11.12 -22.93 -11.57
C GLN A 580 -9.99 -22.88 -12.59
N LYS A 581 -9.56 -24.05 -13.08
CA LYS A 581 -8.53 -24.17 -14.13
C LYS A 581 -9.10 -23.68 -15.47
N PRO A 582 -8.51 -22.66 -16.11
CA PRO A 582 -8.94 -22.21 -17.43
C PRO A 582 -8.77 -23.31 -18.50
N ALA A 583 -9.62 -23.28 -19.53
CA ALA A 583 -9.56 -24.22 -20.65
C ALA A 583 -8.26 -24.12 -21.46
N SER A 584 -7.64 -22.92 -21.48
CA SER A 584 -6.33 -22.68 -22.10
C SER A 584 -5.15 -23.35 -21.39
N VAL A 585 -5.35 -23.90 -20.19
CA VAL A 585 -4.29 -24.55 -19.42
C VAL A 585 -4.38 -26.06 -19.54
N SER A 586 -3.34 -26.65 -20.14
CA SER A 586 -3.15 -28.10 -20.27
C SER A 586 -1.82 -28.53 -19.66
N GLN A 587 -1.52 -29.83 -19.74
CA GLN A 587 -0.28 -30.41 -19.23
C GLN A 587 0.47 -31.12 -20.36
N ALA A 588 1.79 -31.00 -20.40
CA ALA A 588 2.63 -31.74 -21.33
C ALA A 588 3.87 -32.33 -20.65
N MET A 589 4.31 -33.48 -21.16
CA MET A 589 5.57 -34.13 -20.81
C MET A 589 6.69 -33.58 -21.68
N ILE A 590 7.36 -32.55 -21.20
CA ILE A 590 8.48 -31.89 -21.89
C ILE A 590 9.81 -32.61 -21.60
N CYS A 591 10.79 -32.37 -22.46
CA CYS A 591 12.11 -32.94 -22.39
C CYS A 591 13.18 -31.86 -22.23
N TRP A 592 14.08 -32.02 -21.26
CA TRP A 592 15.33 -31.27 -21.24
C TRP A 592 16.43 -32.07 -21.95
N PRO A 593 17.37 -31.40 -22.65
CA PRO A 593 17.57 -29.94 -22.71
C PRO A 593 16.77 -29.21 -23.79
N SER A 594 15.99 -29.89 -24.64
CA SER A 594 15.29 -29.24 -25.77
C SER A 594 14.22 -28.22 -25.35
N GLY A 595 13.58 -28.43 -24.20
CA GLY A 595 12.41 -27.68 -23.73
C GLY A 595 11.09 -28.13 -24.37
N THR A 596 11.15 -28.96 -25.40
CA THR A 596 9.99 -29.38 -26.22
C THR A 596 9.48 -30.76 -25.84
N VAL A 597 8.34 -31.16 -26.41
CA VAL A 597 7.86 -32.56 -26.32
C VAL A 597 8.62 -33.42 -27.33
N LEU A 598 9.15 -34.57 -26.87
CA LEU A 598 9.82 -35.56 -27.73
C LEU A 598 9.19 -36.96 -27.57
N PRO A 599 9.18 -37.79 -28.64
CA PRO A 599 8.64 -39.14 -28.61
C PRO A 599 9.20 -40.01 -27.48
N LYS A 600 8.41 -40.97 -27.00
CA LYS A 600 8.86 -41.94 -25.99
C LYS A 600 10.04 -42.74 -26.56
N GLY A 601 11.15 -42.81 -25.82
CA GLY A 601 12.39 -43.48 -26.26
C GLY A 601 13.37 -42.60 -27.03
N ASP A 602 13.03 -41.34 -27.35
CA ASP A 602 13.96 -40.43 -28.01
C ASP A 602 15.20 -40.16 -27.12
N THR A 603 16.38 -40.47 -27.65
CA THR A 603 17.67 -40.35 -26.95
C THR A 603 18.08 -38.90 -26.63
N ASN A 604 17.44 -37.91 -27.25
CA ASN A 604 17.61 -36.49 -26.97
C ASN A 604 16.81 -36.02 -25.74
N CYS A 605 15.82 -36.79 -25.30
CA CYS A 605 15.08 -36.51 -24.08
C CYS A 605 15.86 -37.02 -22.85
N ARG A 606 16.59 -36.12 -22.18
CA ARG A 606 17.48 -36.49 -21.05
C ARG A 606 16.77 -36.46 -19.72
N GLN A 607 15.88 -35.49 -19.54
CA GLN A 607 14.99 -35.44 -18.39
C GLN A 607 13.56 -35.17 -18.85
N ARG A 608 12.65 -36.08 -18.51
CA ARG A 608 11.20 -35.90 -18.71
C ARG A 608 10.61 -35.14 -17.53
N ARG A 609 9.84 -34.10 -17.82
CA ARG A 609 9.19 -33.28 -16.79
C ARG A 609 7.74 -33.01 -17.20
N LEU A 610 6.81 -33.19 -16.26
CA LEU A 610 5.44 -32.74 -16.44
C LEU A 610 5.37 -31.23 -16.20
N SER A 611 4.72 -30.50 -17.08
CA SER A 611 4.65 -29.04 -17.03
C SER A 611 3.26 -28.54 -17.42
N TRP A 612 2.79 -27.47 -16.76
CA TRP A 612 1.66 -26.70 -17.26
C TRP A 612 2.09 -25.90 -18.48
N ILE A 613 1.26 -25.94 -19.50
CA ILE A 613 1.43 -25.19 -20.73
C ILE A 613 0.17 -24.35 -20.98
N LEU A 614 0.36 -23.24 -21.66
CA LEU A 614 -0.69 -22.28 -21.99
C LEU A 614 -0.93 -22.35 -23.50
N ASP A 615 -2.19 -22.48 -23.92
CA ASP A 615 -2.59 -22.49 -25.33
C ASP A 615 -1.77 -23.48 -26.17
N GLU A 616 -1.54 -24.68 -25.61
CA GLU A 616 -0.73 -25.76 -26.20
C GLU A 616 0.71 -25.36 -26.58
N THR A 617 1.19 -24.23 -26.07
CA THR A 617 2.48 -23.65 -26.46
C THR A 617 3.61 -24.29 -25.66
N VAL A 618 4.56 -24.90 -26.38
CA VAL A 618 5.76 -25.53 -25.81
C VAL A 618 7.01 -24.98 -26.50
N PRO A 619 7.46 -23.76 -26.15
CA PRO A 619 8.64 -23.15 -26.76
C PRO A 619 9.90 -23.97 -26.41
N PRO A 620 10.92 -23.95 -27.28
CA PRO A 620 12.20 -24.56 -26.95
C PRO A 620 12.87 -23.86 -25.77
N THR A 621 13.90 -24.50 -25.21
CA THR A 621 14.70 -23.93 -24.11
C THR A 621 15.20 -22.53 -24.46
N LEU A 622 14.90 -21.58 -23.57
CA LEU A 622 15.42 -20.23 -23.64
C LEU A 622 16.93 -20.24 -23.34
N LEU A 623 17.73 -19.79 -24.30
CA LEU A 623 19.18 -19.69 -24.17
C LEU A 623 19.55 -18.34 -23.58
N ALA A 624 20.61 -18.31 -22.77
CA ALA A 624 21.21 -17.06 -22.31
C ALA A 624 22.01 -16.43 -23.46
N ASN A 625 21.67 -15.19 -23.84
CA ASN A 625 22.38 -14.46 -24.87
C ASN A 625 23.87 -14.35 -24.55
N GLU A 626 24.71 -14.41 -25.58
CA GLU A 626 26.18 -14.32 -25.54
C GLU A 626 26.90 -15.45 -24.78
N GLN A 627 26.19 -16.33 -24.07
CA GLN A 627 26.80 -17.40 -23.28
C GLN A 627 26.73 -18.79 -23.93
N GLU A 628 26.12 -18.88 -25.12
CA GLU A 628 26.01 -20.09 -25.92
C GLU A 628 26.81 -20.03 -27.22
N SER A 629 27.10 -21.20 -27.79
CA SER A 629 27.70 -21.34 -29.13
C SER A 629 26.70 -20.88 -30.21
N ILE A 630 27.23 -20.51 -31.39
CA ILE A 630 26.47 -20.19 -32.60
C ILE A 630 25.47 -21.31 -32.97
N PHE A 631 25.78 -22.56 -32.64
CA PHE A 631 24.92 -23.72 -32.90
C PHE A 631 23.87 -23.99 -31.81
N GLY A 632 23.87 -23.22 -30.71
CA GLY A 632 22.97 -23.39 -29.57
C GLY A 632 23.02 -24.81 -28.98
N ILE A 633 21.83 -25.37 -28.70
CA ILE A 633 21.70 -26.69 -28.07
C ILE A 633 21.57 -27.85 -29.07
N LYS A 634 21.24 -27.57 -30.35
CA LYS A 634 21.07 -28.61 -31.37
C LYS A 634 22.33 -28.74 -32.21
N LYS A 635 23.05 -29.85 -32.07
CA LYS A 635 24.27 -30.09 -32.85
C LYS A 635 24.03 -31.17 -33.90
N ASN A 636 24.23 -30.80 -35.16
CA ASN A 636 24.26 -31.76 -36.26
C ASN A 636 25.65 -32.37 -36.37
N ILE A 637 25.72 -33.69 -36.32
CA ILE A 637 26.96 -34.47 -36.48
C ILE A 637 26.76 -35.53 -37.56
N TRP A 638 27.85 -36.03 -38.11
CA TRP A 638 27.86 -37.18 -39.01
C TRP A 638 28.44 -38.37 -38.29
N ILE A 639 27.78 -39.53 -38.38
CA ILE A 639 28.23 -40.79 -37.76
C ILE A 639 28.36 -41.88 -38.81
N ASN A 640 29.37 -42.74 -38.68
CA ASN A 640 29.46 -43.95 -39.51
C ASN A 640 28.64 -45.11 -38.91
N SER A 641 28.58 -46.23 -39.63
CA SER A 641 27.89 -47.46 -39.21
C SER A 641 28.42 -48.04 -37.88
N ALA A 642 29.67 -47.79 -37.53
CA ALA A 642 30.28 -48.16 -36.26
C ALA A 642 29.97 -47.18 -35.11
N GLY A 643 29.27 -46.08 -35.38
CA GLY A 643 28.85 -45.09 -34.41
C GLY A 643 29.92 -44.06 -34.04
N PHE A 644 31.03 -43.97 -34.77
CA PHE A 644 32.03 -42.90 -34.61
C PHE A 644 31.61 -41.64 -35.36
N GLN A 645 31.99 -40.48 -34.81
CA GLN A 645 31.80 -39.20 -35.47
C GLN A 645 32.79 -39.04 -36.63
N VAL A 646 32.28 -38.75 -37.82
CA VAL A 646 33.04 -38.66 -39.08
C VAL A 646 32.83 -37.31 -39.79
N ALA A 647 33.59 -37.01 -40.83
CA ALA A 647 33.28 -35.94 -41.77
C ALA A 647 32.07 -36.29 -42.66
N ALA A 648 31.47 -35.28 -43.30
CA ALA A 648 30.25 -35.44 -44.08
C ALA A 648 30.47 -36.23 -45.39
N ASP A 649 31.70 -36.23 -45.89
CA ASP A 649 32.16 -36.89 -47.11
C ASP A 649 32.69 -38.32 -46.88
N CYS A 650 32.66 -38.81 -45.65
CA CYS A 650 33.11 -40.16 -45.32
C CYS A 650 32.12 -41.24 -45.80
N PRO A 651 32.59 -42.45 -46.17
CA PRO A 651 31.73 -43.57 -46.51
C PRO A 651 30.75 -43.89 -45.38
N ASP A 652 29.50 -44.18 -45.73
CA ASP A 652 28.39 -44.51 -44.81
C ASP A 652 28.07 -43.42 -43.76
N ALA A 653 28.49 -42.17 -43.98
CA ALA A 653 28.20 -41.06 -43.08
C ALA A 653 26.69 -40.75 -43.06
N GLN A 654 26.08 -40.90 -41.89
CA GLN A 654 24.68 -40.54 -41.65
C GLN A 654 24.61 -39.32 -40.74
N GLN A 655 23.81 -38.33 -41.14
CA GLN A 655 23.57 -37.16 -40.32
C GLN A 655 22.69 -37.53 -39.11
N LYS A 656 23.11 -37.10 -37.93
CA LYS A 656 22.36 -37.24 -36.68
C LYS A 656 22.35 -35.92 -35.91
N THR A 657 21.17 -35.52 -35.43
CA THR A 657 21.03 -34.37 -34.54
C THR A 657 21.06 -34.82 -33.08
N ILE A 658 21.95 -34.22 -32.31
CA ILE A 658 22.06 -34.44 -30.86
C ILE A 658 21.72 -33.15 -30.12
N ASP A 659 20.79 -33.24 -29.19
CA ASP A 659 20.48 -32.16 -28.25
C ASP A 659 21.44 -32.21 -27.07
N LEU A 660 22.14 -31.10 -26.86
CA LEU A 660 23.14 -30.89 -25.83
C LEU A 660 22.63 -29.85 -24.83
N TRP A 661 23.03 -29.99 -23.57
CA TRP A 661 22.71 -28.99 -22.57
C TRP A 661 23.40 -27.65 -22.89
N PRO A 662 22.79 -26.50 -22.51
CA PRO A 662 23.44 -25.20 -22.54
C PRO A 662 24.90 -25.27 -22.02
N ILE A 663 25.85 -24.68 -22.74
CA ILE A 663 27.30 -24.75 -22.43
C ILE A 663 27.56 -24.27 -21.00
N THR A 664 26.84 -23.24 -20.55
CA THR A 664 26.99 -22.71 -19.20
C THR A 664 26.63 -23.70 -18.11
N LEU A 665 25.93 -24.79 -18.42
CA LEU A 665 25.52 -25.81 -17.47
C LEU A 665 26.52 -26.96 -17.33
N GLU A 666 27.53 -27.09 -18.21
CA GLU A 666 28.43 -28.25 -18.28
C GLU A 666 29.01 -28.68 -16.92
N SER A 667 29.48 -27.73 -16.10
CA SER A 667 30.05 -28.06 -14.78
C SER A 667 29.03 -28.50 -13.73
N TRP A 668 27.74 -28.28 -13.96
CA TRP A 668 26.63 -28.72 -13.10
C TRP A 668 26.04 -30.06 -13.52
N LEU A 669 26.45 -30.60 -14.68
CA LEU A 669 25.90 -31.83 -15.22
C LEU A 669 26.63 -33.07 -14.68
N PRO A 670 25.89 -34.19 -14.48
CA PRO A 670 26.50 -35.51 -14.31
C PRO A 670 27.45 -35.83 -15.46
N ALA A 671 28.51 -36.61 -15.21
CA ALA A 671 29.51 -36.94 -16.22
C ALA A 671 28.90 -37.51 -17.51
N SER A 672 27.88 -38.35 -17.41
CA SER A 672 27.17 -38.93 -18.57
C SER A 672 26.44 -37.92 -19.46
N GLU A 673 26.11 -36.74 -18.94
CA GLU A 673 25.40 -35.68 -19.64
C GLU A 673 26.32 -34.57 -20.18
N ARG A 674 27.59 -34.58 -19.77
CA ARG A 674 28.59 -33.64 -20.29
C ARG A 674 28.85 -33.87 -21.78
N ARG A 675 29.14 -32.79 -22.51
CA ARG A 675 29.31 -32.82 -23.98
C ARG A 675 30.26 -33.91 -24.46
N ILE A 676 31.39 -34.09 -23.78
CA ILE A 676 32.43 -35.05 -24.14
C ILE A 676 31.95 -36.52 -24.10
N ASN A 677 30.98 -36.83 -23.24
CA ASN A 677 30.43 -38.17 -23.09
C ASN A 677 29.12 -38.35 -23.86
N ARG A 678 28.41 -37.25 -24.17
CA ARG A 678 27.21 -37.27 -25.03
C ARG A 678 27.54 -37.37 -26.51
N LEU A 679 28.65 -36.80 -26.95
CA LEU A 679 29.09 -36.87 -28.33
C LEU A 679 29.80 -38.21 -28.60
N PRO A 680 29.55 -38.87 -29.75
CA PRO A 680 30.30 -40.04 -30.14
C PRO A 680 31.80 -39.74 -30.29
N LYS A 681 32.63 -40.76 -30.07
CA LYS A 681 34.09 -40.63 -30.27
C LYS A 681 34.38 -40.31 -31.74
N ILE A 682 35.40 -39.48 -31.98
CA ILE A 682 35.82 -39.11 -33.33
C ILE A 682 36.56 -40.29 -33.99
N ASP A 683 36.21 -40.58 -35.24
CA ASP A 683 36.93 -41.54 -36.09
C ASP A 683 38.32 -40.98 -36.43
N LYS A 684 39.37 -41.79 -36.27
CA LYS A 684 40.75 -41.38 -36.53
C LYS A 684 41.10 -41.33 -38.02
N ASN A 685 40.41 -42.13 -38.83
CA ASN A 685 40.68 -42.28 -40.26
C ASN A 685 39.92 -41.25 -41.08
N CYS A 686 38.74 -40.83 -40.62
CA CYS A 686 37.91 -39.85 -41.32
C CYS A 686 37.33 -38.80 -40.34
N PRO A 687 38.19 -37.99 -39.69
CA PRO A 687 37.75 -37.05 -38.66
C PRO A 687 36.96 -35.88 -39.26
N PRO A 688 35.99 -35.30 -38.54
CA PRO A 688 35.22 -34.15 -39.01
C PRO A 688 36.12 -32.93 -39.25
N GLN A 689 35.98 -32.30 -40.43
CA GLN A 689 36.87 -31.22 -40.91
C GLN A 689 36.82 -29.91 -40.11
N ASN A 690 35.79 -29.67 -39.30
CA ASN A 690 35.69 -28.49 -38.43
C ASN A 690 35.03 -28.89 -37.10
N SER A 691 35.81 -29.38 -36.14
CA SER A 691 35.33 -29.45 -34.76
C SER A 691 35.47 -28.07 -34.14
N GLU A 692 34.42 -27.25 -34.15
CA GLU A 692 34.39 -26.04 -33.33
C GLU A 692 34.75 -26.43 -31.88
N ALA A 693 35.83 -25.84 -31.38
CA ALA A 693 36.19 -25.95 -29.99
C ALA A 693 35.30 -24.97 -29.21
N PRO A 694 34.58 -25.41 -28.16
CA PRO A 694 33.86 -24.48 -27.30
C PRO A 694 34.84 -23.41 -26.80
N PRO A 695 34.37 -22.19 -26.52
CA PRO A 695 35.26 -21.12 -26.10
C PRO A 695 36.04 -21.50 -24.84
N LEU A 696 37.36 -21.31 -24.84
CA LEU A 696 38.23 -21.56 -23.70
C LEU A 696 37.95 -20.53 -22.60
N LEU A 697 37.77 -21.00 -21.37
CA LEU A 697 37.44 -20.19 -20.21
C LEU A 697 38.21 -20.61 -18.97
N ILE A 698 38.49 -19.68 -18.08
CA ILE A 698 39.03 -19.94 -16.74
C ILE A 698 37.91 -19.77 -15.71
N SER A 699 37.75 -20.76 -14.83
CA SER A 699 36.81 -20.78 -13.72
C SER A 699 37.56 -21.01 -12.40
N GLY A 700 37.03 -20.50 -11.29
CA GLY A 700 37.68 -20.46 -9.97
C GLY A 700 38.18 -19.08 -9.54
N LEU A 701 38.18 -18.09 -10.43
CA LEU A 701 38.60 -16.70 -10.18
C LEU A 701 37.89 -15.73 -11.13
N ARG A 702 37.62 -14.48 -10.71
CA ARG A 702 37.05 -13.43 -11.58
C ARG A 702 38.12 -12.42 -11.97
N ASN A 703 37.94 -11.83 -13.16
CA ASN A 703 38.78 -10.71 -13.59
C ASN A 703 38.63 -9.54 -12.62
N ASN A 704 39.76 -8.97 -12.20
CA ASN A 704 39.94 -7.94 -11.19
C ASN A 704 39.52 -8.33 -9.75
N ASP A 705 39.46 -9.62 -9.42
CA ASP A 705 39.21 -10.03 -8.03
C ASP A 705 40.31 -9.52 -7.09
N VAL A 706 39.91 -9.21 -5.85
CA VAL A 706 40.82 -8.88 -4.75
C VAL A 706 40.76 -10.02 -3.74
N LEU A 707 41.77 -10.89 -3.79
CA LEU A 707 41.88 -12.04 -2.91
C LEU A 707 42.58 -11.64 -1.61
N LYS A 708 42.10 -12.19 -0.49
CA LYS A 708 42.73 -12.03 0.82
C LYS A 708 43.13 -13.39 1.37
N ARG A 709 44.29 -13.44 2.00
CA ARG A 709 44.75 -14.62 2.75
C ARG A 709 43.87 -14.84 3.97
N LEU A 710 43.66 -16.11 4.34
CA LEU A 710 43.01 -16.45 5.60
C LEU A 710 43.89 -15.98 6.78
N PRO A 711 43.29 -15.50 7.90
CA PRO A 711 44.06 -15.09 9.07
C PRO A 711 45.01 -16.21 9.53
N GLY A 712 46.30 -15.90 9.65
CA GLY A 712 47.34 -16.84 10.05
C GLY A 712 48.00 -17.64 8.92
N GLN A 713 47.54 -17.54 7.66
CA GLN A 713 48.19 -18.20 6.52
C GLN A 713 49.14 -17.27 5.76
N ARG A 714 50.31 -17.79 5.37
CA ARG A 714 51.35 -17.04 4.63
C ARG A 714 51.15 -17.05 3.12
N SER A 715 50.43 -18.03 2.59
CA SER A 715 50.15 -18.20 1.15
C SER A 715 48.66 -18.40 0.90
N LEU A 716 48.23 -18.09 -0.32
CA LEU A 716 46.89 -18.34 -0.84
C LEU A 716 46.96 -19.43 -1.92
N ASP A 717 46.24 -20.53 -1.72
CA ASP A 717 46.10 -21.57 -2.73
C ASP A 717 44.85 -21.30 -3.58
N LEU A 718 45.05 -21.10 -4.88
CA LEU A 718 44.01 -20.81 -5.86
C LEU A 718 43.85 -22.00 -6.80
N ARG A 719 42.67 -22.62 -6.80
CA ARG A 719 42.31 -23.70 -7.73
C ARG A 719 41.53 -23.14 -8.91
N LEU A 720 42.11 -23.22 -10.09
CA LEU A 720 41.53 -22.82 -11.36
C LEU A 720 41.20 -24.06 -12.19
N VAL A 721 40.09 -24.03 -12.91
CA VAL A 721 39.70 -25.06 -13.89
C VAL A 721 39.32 -24.38 -15.18
N THR A 722 39.58 -25.02 -16.31
CA THR A 722 39.10 -24.52 -17.59
C THR A 722 37.71 -25.04 -17.92
N GLN A 723 36.92 -24.23 -18.62
CA GLN A 723 35.68 -24.67 -19.26
C GLN A 723 35.83 -24.46 -20.77
N GLY A 724 35.51 -25.48 -21.55
CA GLY A 724 35.71 -25.43 -23.00
C GLY A 724 37.17 -25.45 -23.43
N GLY A 725 37.43 -25.02 -24.67
CA GLY A 725 38.70 -25.22 -25.36
C GLY A 725 38.90 -26.65 -25.86
N LYS A 726 40.04 -26.91 -26.49
CA LYS A 726 40.38 -28.21 -27.08
C LYS A 726 41.83 -28.60 -26.83
N GLY A 727 42.04 -29.87 -26.50
CA GLY A 727 43.37 -30.48 -26.44
C GLY A 727 44.19 -30.08 -25.21
N LYS A 728 45.49 -29.94 -25.42
CA LYS A 728 46.46 -29.56 -24.38
C LYS A 728 46.29 -28.07 -24.04
N GLN A 729 46.50 -27.73 -22.77
CA GLN A 729 46.36 -26.37 -22.25
C GLN A 729 47.64 -25.93 -21.56
N TRP A 730 48.16 -24.78 -21.98
CA TRP A 730 49.34 -24.15 -21.39
C TRP A 730 48.91 -22.99 -20.51
N TRP A 731 49.26 -23.07 -19.23
CA TRP A 731 48.90 -22.05 -18.25
C TRP A 731 50.08 -21.13 -17.98
N PHE A 732 49.81 -19.83 -17.94
CA PHE A 732 50.80 -18.79 -17.67
C PHE A 732 50.36 -17.93 -16.49
N LEU A 733 51.28 -17.63 -15.58
CA LEU A 733 51.13 -16.63 -14.52
C LEU A 733 52.12 -15.49 -14.79
N ASN A 734 51.62 -14.27 -14.97
CA ASN A 734 52.41 -13.08 -15.30
C ASN A 734 53.32 -13.27 -16.54
N GLY A 735 52.88 -14.08 -17.49
CA GLY A 735 53.62 -14.39 -18.72
C GLY A 735 54.58 -15.59 -18.60
N GLU A 736 54.84 -16.11 -17.41
CA GLU A 736 55.65 -17.32 -17.21
C GLU A 736 54.78 -18.57 -17.23
N GLN A 737 55.19 -19.60 -17.97
CA GLN A 737 54.45 -20.86 -18.01
C GLN A 737 54.58 -21.59 -16.67
N VAL A 738 53.45 -21.85 -16.02
CA VAL A 738 53.40 -22.46 -14.68
C VAL A 738 52.88 -23.90 -14.69
N ALA A 739 52.15 -24.30 -15.73
CA ALA A 739 51.68 -25.67 -15.87
C ALA A 739 51.34 -26.03 -17.32
N GLU A 740 51.27 -27.33 -17.58
CA GLU A 740 50.81 -27.89 -18.83
C GLU A 740 49.86 -29.06 -18.53
N ASN A 741 48.58 -28.88 -18.86
CA ASN A 741 47.51 -29.77 -18.43
C ASN A 741 46.65 -30.19 -19.63
N PHE A 742 45.77 -31.17 -19.42
CA PHE A 742 44.69 -31.51 -20.35
C PHE A 742 43.34 -30.99 -19.84
N HIS A 743 42.37 -30.86 -20.75
CA HIS A 743 40.98 -30.44 -20.43
C HIS A 743 40.44 -31.16 -19.18
N ASP A 744 39.76 -30.42 -18.28
CA ASP A 744 39.23 -30.83 -16.96
C ASP A 744 40.25 -31.05 -15.82
N GLN A 745 41.56 -30.89 -16.04
CA GLN A 745 42.54 -30.93 -14.94
C GLN A 745 42.73 -29.54 -14.30
N PRO A 746 42.53 -29.41 -12.97
CA PRO A 746 42.67 -28.13 -12.29
C PRO A 746 44.14 -27.66 -12.27
N LEU A 747 44.34 -26.37 -12.45
CA LEU A 747 45.57 -25.67 -12.06
C LEU A 747 45.46 -25.28 -10.59
N VAL A 748 46.47 -25.58 -9.78
CA VAL A 748 46.58 -25.09 -8.40
C VAL A 748 47.75 -24.13 -8.33
N LEU A 749 47.48 -22.85 -8.07
CA LEU A 749 48.48 -21.81 -7.90
C LEU A 749 48.65 -21.50 -6.42
N ARG A 750 49.89 -21.50 -5.93
CA ARG A 750 50.23 -21.06 -4.58
C ARG A 750 50.86 -19.68 -4.65
N LEU A 751 50.19 -18.68 -4.07
CA LEU A 751 50.60 -17.28 -4.12
C LEU A 751 51.05 -16.82 -2.74
N ASP A 752 52.32 -16.45 -2.61
CA ASP A 752 52.98 -16.03 -1.37
C ASP A 752 53.18 -14.52 -1.26
N LYS A 753 53.15 -13.80 -2.40
CA LYS A 753 53.38 -12.35 -2.49
C LYS A 753 52.06 -11.57 -2.65
N VAL A 754 52.09 -10.34 -2.15
CA VAL A 754 51.04 -9.33 -2.37
C VAL A 754 51.32 -8.65 -3.70
N GLY A 755 50.30 -8.40 -4.49
CA GLY A 755 50.46 -7.71 -5.77
C GLY A 755 49.37 -8.01 -6.77
N ASN A 756 49.55 -7.49 -7.98
CA ASN A 756 48.70 -7.79 -9.12
C ASN A 756 49.24 -9.00 -9.86
N TYR A 757 48.33 -9.86 -10.30
CA TYR A 757 48.61 -11.09 -11.01
C TYR A 757 47.76 -11.16 -12.27
N GLN A 758 48.30 -11.78 -13.31
CA GLN A 758 47.60 -12.14 -14.52
C GLN A 758 47.75 -13.63 -14.74
N VAL A 759 46.63 -14.34 -14.87
CA VAL A 759 46.63 -15.74 -15.28
C VAL A 759 46.05 -15.82 -16.69
N SER A 760 46.71 -16.57 -17.56
CA SER A 760 46.18 -16.88 -18.89
C SER A 760 46.34 -18.36 -19.21
N VAL A 761 45.49 -18.85 -20.10
CA VAL A 761 45.56 -20.21 -20.61
C VAL A 761 45.40 -20.17 -22.12
N LEU A 762 46.30 -20.86 -22.82
CA LEU A 762 46.28 -21.09 -24.26
C LEU A 762 45.92 -22.56 -24.49
N ASP A 763 45.04 -22.86 -25.43
CA ASP A 763 44.76 -24.24 -25.84
C ASP A 763 45.34 -24.61 -27.21
N LEU A 764 45.31 -25.91 -27.53
CA LEU A 764 45.80 -26.48 -28.79
C LEU A 764 45.06 -25.93 -30.03
N SER A 765 43.86 -25.36 -29.86
CA SER A 765 43.11 -24.72 -30.95
C SER A 765 43.45 -23.24 -31.14
N GLY A 766 44.42 -22.71 -30.37
CA GLY A 766 44.86 -21.31 -30.45
C GLY A 766 43.97 -20.34 -29.69
N GLN A 767 43.03 -20.84 -28.87
CA GLN A 767 42.20 -19.99 -28.04
C GLN A 767 42.95 -19.54 -26.80
N VAL A 768 42.74 -18.29 -26.40
CA VAL A 768 43.34 -17.71 -25.19
C VAL A 768 42.25 -17.18 -24.27
N ALA A 769 42.32 -17.56 -23.00
CA ALA A 769 41.56 -16.93 -21.92
C ALA A 769 42.51 -16.26 -20.94
N LEU A 770 42.14 -15.06 -20.45
CA LEU A 770 43.00 -14.24 -19.60
C LEU A 770 42.18 -13.58 -18.48
N LEU A 771 42.73 -13.59 -17.27
CA LEU A 771 42.18 -12.94 -16.08
C LEU A 771 43.28 -12.18 -15.35
N ASN A 772 42.98 -10.96 -14.93
CA ASN A 772 43.79 -10.19 -13.98
C ASN A 772 43.17 -10.30 -12.59
N PHE A 773 43.97 -10.20 -11.52
CA PHE A 773 43.49 -10.16 -10.14
C PHE A 773 44.56 -9.58 -9.23
N SER A 774 44.22 -9.34 -7.95
CA SER A 774 45.16 -8.85 -6.95
C SER A 774 45.07 -9.67 -5.66
N VAL A 775 46.20 -9.84 -4.99
CA VAL A 775 46.28 -10.48 -3.67
C VAL A 775 46.65 -9.42 -2.65
N LYS A 776 45.88 -9.31 -1.56
CA LYS A 776 46.13 -8.43 -0.40
C LYS A 776 46.54 -9.24 0.83
#